data_AF-A0A1D7QZ12-F1
#
_entry.id   AF-A0A1D7QZ12-F1
#
_cell.length_a   1.000
_cell.length_b   1.000
_cell.length_c   1.000
_cell.angle_alpha   90.00
_cell.angle_beta   90.00
_cell.angle_gamma   90.00
#
_symmetry.space_group_name_H-M   'P 1'
#
loop_
_entity.id
_entity.type
_entity.pdbx_description
1 polymer ?
#
loop_
_entity_poly.entity_id
_entity_poly.type
_entity_poly.pdbx_seq_one_letter_code
_entity_poly.pdbx_strand_id
1 'polypeptide(L)'
;MTVKLKVKHIVYSVLVFAAALAILVIVIQPQIAHWQIDRLISSGGHEEGRERILDRIDQGQTGYLELIETYMIEPIQVSREDIQVGPSVTSVSDGYSNLVFTREETLPYLTRYLEEGDDPSMIQDAGLLLMAHHAVEQDIGLVEDTADKTVAALPHHQHFHESIFIEEARLLMDLNELALAEDKLIAIEETERDVFSAILLQTAELRARLLQQQGEVEEAIALLEERLTSYEEKHESMESELAADNPDYEPQGVERVVYFEEAARLKEQLERMDSDRDMATVTGQVKRSDGEPMAHATVYLRDASRVNQSISSTDQFRTTTDAEGYYQFEGVIPDTYQIHLGLSFEQVDGFAWPVPQGDWIDAEGGEDATYDITFSPLMETRSPVNHETVEGQEITFDWEPVEEADSYALQLMVHYDQGSFGQTVASGLTDASHTMSLEELYAQDYGVVYDPVEEDKDFFHPENILAFRYPDGEFSWQVTAFNEDDEPIAQSNGYRLQEDTVGALPFFHLDGPELSEADQILFDEDLKGAIEAYETSVQEDPEDVHSLRMLTRLNGFSEEHEPETMAYREQLQDAAPSTENAAQLFGYALDQRNMDDASHWKDAYLALSEEEETNHYMNGRFGLLRAYQGDYEDALARLSQSVETGSNNRYTGAWTVVQLAAGEELDLVLENARSYPERSTTGEPAERWARHLEAVEELDPEVIHSAAQAMLDLDDGAMDDIKQDHPPLSALINAWQEKDW
;
A
#
# COMPACT_ATOMS: atom_id res chain seq x y z
N MET A 1 -25.72 38.92 65.11
CA MET A 1 -26.63 37.86 64.64
C MET A 1 -26.10 36.54 65.20
N THR A 2 -26.81 35.87 66.11
CA THR A 2 -26.34 34.62 66.74
C THR A 2 -26.99 33.43 66.03
N VAL A 3 -26.22 32.67 65.26
CA VAL A 3 -26.72 31.47 64.56
C VAL A 3 -26.77 30.32 65.58
N LYS A 4 -27.96 29.75 65.82
CA LYS A 4 -28.13 28.55 66.66
C LYS A 4 -28.05 27.31 65.77
N LEU A 5 -26.88 26.69 65.66
CA LEU A 5 -26.73 25.41 64.96
C LEU A 5 -27.26 24.27 65.85
N LYS A 6 -28.24 23.50 65.36
CA LYS A 6 -28.65 22.25 66.04
C LYS A 6 -27.57 21.18 65.78
N VAL A 7 -27.26 20.35 66.78
CA VAL A 7 -26.25 19.26 66.72
C VAL A 7 -26.36 18.40 65.46
N LYS A 8 -27.58 18.11 65.00
CA LYS A 8 -27.82 17.37 63.75
C LYS A 8 -27.16 18.01 62.52
N HIS A 9 -27.10 19.34 62.43
CA HIS A 9 -26.44 20.02 61.30
C HIS A 9 -24.92 19.89 61.38
N ILE A 10 -24.32 19.83 62.58
CA ILE A 10 -22.88 19.56 62.73
C ILE A 10 -22.57 18.14 62.25
N VAL A 11 -23.39 17.16 62.66
CA VAL A 11 -23.23 15.76 62.21
C VAL A 11 -23.39 15.65 60.70
N TYR A 12 -24.41 16.28 60.11
CA TYR A 12 -24.57 16.31 58.66
C TYR A 12 -23.41 17.01 57.94
N SER A 13 -22.90 18.13 58.47
CA SER A 13 -21.75 18.81 57.87
C SER A 13 -20.48 17.96 57.91
N VAL A 14 -20.24 17.22 59.00
CA VAL A 14 -19.09 16.30 59.10
C VAL A 14 -19.24 15.13 58.13
N LEU A 15 -20.44 14.55 58.01
CA LEU A 15 -20.70 13.46 57.05
C LEU A 15 -20.55 13.93 55.60
N VAL A 16 -21.07 15.11 55.26
CA VAL A 16 -20.92 15.70 53.92
C VAL A 16 -19.45 16.00 53.63
N PHE A 17 -18.70 16.53 54.60
CA PHE A 17 -17.27 16.79 54.43
C PHE A 17 -16.47 15.49 54.26
N ALA A 18 -16.76 14.46 55.05
CA ALA A 18 -16.12 13.15 54.91
C ALA A 18 -16.46 12.50 53.56
N ALA A 19 -17.71 12.61 53.09
CA ALA A 19 -18.11 12.15 51.78
C ALA A 19 -17.42 12.93 50.66
N ALA A 20 -17.33 14.26 50.76
CA ALA A 20 -16.63 15.10 49.79
C ALA A 20 -15.11 14.79 49.75
N LEU A 21 -14.50 14.55 50.91
CA LEU A 21 -13.10 14.14 51.00
C LEU A 21 -12.88 12.75 50.40
N ALA A 22 -13.80 11.81 50.64
CA ALA A 22 -13.76 10.49 50.02
C ALA A 22 -13.89 10.58 48.50
N ILE A 23 -14.82 11.40 47.97
CA ILE A 23 -14.94 11.66 46.53
C ILE A 23 -13.65 12.30 45.98
N LEU A 24 -13.09 13.29 46.68
CA LEU A 24 -11.85 13.93 46.26
C LEU A 24 -10.69 12.93 46.15
N VAL A 25 -10.54 12.04 47.14
CA VAL A 25 -9.43 11.06 47.18
C VAL A 25 -9.66 9.88 46.23
N ILE A 26 -10.90 9.38 46.13
CA ILE A 26 -11.21 8.15 45.37
C ILE A 26 -11.50 8.45 43.90
N VAL A 27 -12.09 9.60 43.57
CA VAL A 27 -12.54 9.91 42.20
C VAL A 27 -11.68 10.99 41.56
N ILE A 28 -11.44 12.11 42.25
CA ILE A 28 -10.81 13.29 41.64
C ILE A 28 -9.28 13.13 41.59
N GLN A 29 -8.65 12.63 42.64
CA GLN A 29 -7.19 12.52 42.71
C GLN A 29 -6.61 11.58 41.62
N PRO A 30 -7.18 10.39 41.33
CA PRO A 30 -6.70 9.55 40.22
C PRO A 30 -6.76 10.27 38.87
N GLN A 31 -7.88 10.93 38.55
CA GLN A 31 -8.04 11.68 37.31
C GLN A 31 -7.05 12.83 37.17
N ILE A 32 -6.76 13.56 38.25
CA ILE A 32 -5.73 14.61 38.23
C ILE A 32 -4.35 14.01 37.94
N ALA A 33 -4.07 12.82 38.46
CA ALA A 33 -2.78 12.18 38.25
C ALA A 33 -2.64 11.64 36.81
N HIS A 34 -3.69 11.05 36.23
CA HIS A 34 -3.70 10.67 34.80
C HIS A 34 -3.45 11.90 33.93
N TRP A 35 -4.23 12.97 34.14
CA TRP A 35 -4.03 14.23 33.43
C TRP A 35 -2.61 14.82 33.59
N GLN A 36 -1.97 14.62 34.75
CA GLN A 36 -0.58 15.04 34.96
C GLN A 36 0.42 14.18 34.19
N ILE A 37 0.16 12.88 34.05
CA ILE A 37 0.97 11.95 33.27
C ILE A 37 0.81 12.26 31.78
N ASP A 38 -0.43 12.36 31.28
CA ASP A 38 -0.74 12.74 29.89
C ASP A 38 -0.03 14.03 29.51
N ARG A 39 -0.23 15.09 30.31
CA ARG A 39 0.39 16.38 30.05
C ARG A 39 1.91 16.31 30.06
N LEU A 40 2.50 15.47 30.90
CA LEU A 40 3.95 15.32 31.00
C LEU A 40 4.49 14.64 29.74
N ILE A 41 3.88 13.53 29.32
CA ILE A 41 4.21 12.80 28.09
C ILE A 41 4.04 13.70 26.87
N SER A 42 2.88 14.35 26.71
CA SER A 42 2.62 15.26 25.58
C SER A 42 3.53 16.51 25.57
N SER A 43 4.29 16.76 26.64
CA SER A 43 5.28 17.84 26.70
C SER A 43 6.73 17.37 26.48
N GLY A 44 6.91 16.12 26.04
CA GLY A 44 8.23 15.49 25.81
C GLY A 44 8.86 14.89 27.06
N GLY A 45 8.14 14.82 28.19
CA GLY A 45 8.62 14.28 29.46
C GLY A 45 8.48 12.76 29.58
N HIS A 46 8.82 12.01 28.54
CA HIS A 46 8.55 10.56 28.44
C HIS A 46 9.16 9.76 29.59
N GLU A 47 10.45 9.98 29.93
CA GLU A 47 11.14 9.24 31.00
C GLU A 47 10.51 9.48 32.39
N GLU A 48 10.22 10.74 32.74
CA GLU A 48 9.56 11.07 34.01
C GLU A 48 8.09 10.58 34.03
N GLY A 49 7.39 10.65 32.89
CA GLY A 49 6.06 10.08 32.72
C GLY A 49 6.05 8.58 32.96
N ARG A 50 6.99 7.87 32.33
CA ARG A 50 7.23 6.43 32.45
C ARG A 50 7.47 6.02 33.90
N GLU A 51 8.41 6.66 34.61
CA GLU A 51 8.71 6.36 36.01
C GLU A 51 7.46 6.52 36.90
N ARG A 52 6.65 7.57 36.67
CA ARG A 52 5.43 7.81 37.43
C ARG A 52 4.34 6.78 37.15
N ILE A 53 4.21 6.32 35.91
CA ILE A 53 3.27 5.24 35.56
C ILE A 53 3.68 3.97 36.31
N LEU A 54 4.94 3.56 36.20
CA LEU A 54 5.47 2.36 36.86
C LEU A 54 5.30 2.42 38.39
N ASP A 55 5.66 3.53 39.03
CA ASP A 55 5.53 3.70 40.48
C ASP A 55 4.08 3.53 40.95
N ARG A 56 3.11 4.01 40.17
CA ARG A 56 1.68 3.85 40.50
C ARG A 56 1.21 2.41 40.34
N ILE A 57 1.65 1.73 39.29
CA ILE A 57 1.33 0.32 39.04
C ILE A 57 1.93 -0.58 40.12
N ASP A 58 3.20 -0.40 40.45
CA ASP A 58 3.90 -1.19 41.45
C ASP A 58 3.33 -0.99 42.86
N GLN A 59 2.87 0.22 43.17
CA GLN A 59 2.22 0.51 44.45
C GLN A 59 0.75 0.06 44.51
N GLY A 60 0.17 -0.43 43.40
CA GLY A 60 -1.24 -0.81 43.31
C GLY A 60 -2.19 0.34 43.66
N GLN A 61 -1.85 1.56 43.23
CA GLN A 61 -2.68 2.74 43.49
C GLN A 61 -4.00 2.65 42.71
N THR A 62 -5.06 3.29 43.21
CA THR A 62 -6.35 3.33 42.50
C THR A 62 -6.18 3.84 41.06
N GLY A 63 -6.71 3.08 40.09
CA GLY A 63 -6.61 3.37 38.65
C GLY A 63 -5.38 2.78 37.96
N TYR A 64 -4.61 1.88 38.59
CA TYR A 64 -3.42 1.32 37.93
C TYR A 64 -3.72 0.41 36.74
N LEU A 65 -4.86 -0.28 36.72
CA LEU A 65 -5.27 -1.10 35.58
C LEU A 65 -5.52 -0.23 34.34
N GLU A 66 -6.22 0.88 34.51
CA GLU A 66 -6.42 1.91 33.48
C GLU A 66 -5.08 2.48 32.95
N LEU A 67 -4.03 2.56 33.79
CA LEU A 67 -2.69 2.94 33.30
C LEU A 67 -2.05 1.84 32.42
N ILE A 68 -2.28 0.56 32.72
CA ILE A 68 -1.82 -0.54 31.88
C ILE A 68 -2.60 -0.54 30.57
N GLU A 69 -3.93 -0.37 30.62
CA GLU A 69 -4.78 -0.23 29.43
C GLU A 69 -4.26 0.87 28.51
N THR A 70 -4.18 2.12 29.01
CA THR A 70 -3.86 3.30 28.20
C THR A 70 -2.42 3.34 27.67
N TYR A 71 -1.43 2.86 28.43
CA TYR A 71 -0.01 3.02 28.05
C TYR A 71 0.69 1.73 27.65
N MET A 72 0.06 0.56 27.82
CA MET A 72 0.69 -0.73 27.55
C MET A 72 -0.15 -1.67 26.67
N ILE A 73 -1.49 -1.57 26.69
CA ILE A 73 -2.37 -2.41 25.85
C ILE A 73 -2.83 -1.63 24.62
N GLU A 74 -3.55 -0.52 24.81
CA GLU A 74 -4.11 0.30 23.71
C GLU A 74 -3.05 0.79 22.70
N PRO A 75 -1.83 1.20 23.11
CA PRO A 75 -0.81 1.62 22.14
C PRO A 75 -0.21 0.46 21.36
N ILE A 76 -0.26 -0.76 21.90
CA ILE A 76 0.41 -1.96 21.36
C ILE A 76 -0.65 -2.91 20.80
N GLN A 77 -1.69 -2.44 20.13
CA GLN A 77 -2.66 -3.34 19.50
C GLN A 77 -1.93 -4.40 18.63
N VAL A 78 -2.38 -5.65 18.69
CA VAL A 78 -1.72 -6.88 18.19
C VAL A 78 -1.32 -6.82 16.70
N SER A 79 -1.87 -5.87 15.95
CA SER A 79 -1.63 -5.63 14.52
C SER A 79 -1.13 -4.22 14.21
N ARG A 80 -0.66 -3.45 15.18
CA ARG A 80 -0.10 -2.11 14.94
C ARG A 80 1.41 -2.16 15.00
N GLU A 81 1.99 -2.32 13.82
CA GLU A 81 3.34 -1.86 13.56
C GLU A 81 3.33 -0.32 13.43
N ASP A 82 4.41 0.33 13.86
CA ASP A 82 4.51 1.78 13.80
C ASP A 82 4.48 2.24 12.33
N ILE A 83 5.20 1.49 11.50
CA ILE A 83 5.37 1.73 10.07
C ILE A 83 5.16 0.40 9.34
N GLN A 84 4.43 0.47 8.24
CA GLN A 84 4.39 -0.59 7.25
C GLN A 84 5.04 -0.08 5.98
N VAL A 85 5.99 -0.82 5.43
CA VAL A 85 6.73 -0.43 4.23
C VAL A 85 6.82 -1.61 3.28
N GLY A 86 6.63 -1.35 1.99
CA GLY A 86 6.86 -2.31 0.92
C GLY A 86 6.97 -1.62 -0.44
N PRO A 87 7.20 -2.39 -1.51
CA PRO A 87 7.40 -1.86 -2.86
C PRO A 87 6.26 -1.01 -3.42
N SER A 88 5.03 -1.20 -2.92
CA SER A 88 3.83 -0.53 -3.45
C SER A 88 3.25 0.52 -2.50
N VAL A 89 3.46 0.37 -1.19
CA VAL A 89 2.87 1.27 -0.19
C VAL A 89 3.78 1.42 1.01
N THR A 90 3.83 2.65 1.54
CA THR A 90 4.28 2.92 2.90
C THR A 90 3.13 3.54 3.66
N SER A 91 2.82 3.00 4.83
CA SER A 91 1.84 3.57 5.74
C SER A 91 2.47 3.76 7.11
N VAL A 92 1.99 4.78 7.82
CA VAL A 92 2.39 5.05 9.21
C VAL A 92 1.13 4.99 10.04
N SER A 93 1.21 4.33 11.18
CA SER A 93 0.08 4.36 12.09
C SER A 93 -0.08 5.78 12.66
N ASP A 94 -1.27 6.36 12.55
CA ASP A 94 -1.60 7.67 13.14
C ASP A 94 -1.49 7.69 14.69
N GLY A 95 -1.08 6.58 15.31
CA GLY A 95 -1.03 6.32 16.75
C GLY A 95 0.13 7.00 17.49
N TYR A 96 0.82 7.97 16.89
CA TYR A 96 2.05 8.61 17.39
C TYR A 96 2.07 9.17 18.82
N SER A 97 0.98 9.14 19.60
CA SER A 97 0.92 9.99 20.79
C SER A 97 1.33 9.35 22.12
N ASN A 98 1.35 8.01 22.29
CA ASN A 98 1.44 7.43 23.65
C ASN A 98 2.32 6.17 23.84
N LEU A 99 3.17 5.74 22.90
CA LEU A 99 4.06 4.61 23.16
C LEU A 99 5.16 5.04 24.16
N VAL A 100 4.98 4.67 25.43
CA VAL A 100 5.88 5.03 26.54
C VAL A 100 6.79 3.86 26.94
N PHE A 101 6.38 2.63 26.60
CA PHE A 101 7.01 1.39 27.01
C PHE A 101 7.36 0.56 25.79
N THR A 102 8.51 -0.10 25.83
CA THR A 102 8.85 -1.16 24.87
C THR A 102 8.00 -2.40 25.11
N ARG A 103 7.87 -3.28 24.11
CA ARG A 103 7.10 -4.54 24.24
C ARG A 103 7.61 -5.40 25.40
N GLU A 104 8.92 -5.51 25.58
CA GLU A 104 9.54 -6.29 26.65
C GLU A 104 9.20 -5.71 28.04
N GLU A 105 9.12 -4.38 28.14
CA GLU A 105 8.78 -3.70 29.38
C GLU A 105 7.31 -3.88 29.77
N THR A 106 6.40 -4.13 28.81
CA THR A 106 4.98 -4.31 29.09
C THR A 106 4.63 -5.71 29.56
N LEU A 107 5.38 -6.75 29.19
CA LEU A 107 5.04 -8.16 29.46
C LEU A 107 4.63 -8.45 30.92
N PRO A 108 5.38 -8.02 31.96
CA PRO A 108 5.00 -8.32 33.34
C PRO A 108 3.65 -7.70 33.73
N TYR A 109 3.31 -6.56 33.10
CA TYR A 109 2.07 -5.84 33.35
C TYR A 109 0.90 -6.40 32.53
N LEU A 110 1.15 -6.90 31.32
CA LEU A 110 0.15 -7.65 30.55
C LEU A 110 -0.28 -8.92 31.30
N THR A 111 0.67 -9.68 31.85
CA THR A 111 0.34 -10.86 32.68
C THR A 111 -0.48 -10.46 33.90
N ARG A 112 -0.10 -9.38 34.57
CA ARG A 112 -0.85 -8.87 35.71
C ARG A 112 -2.25 -8.41 35.33
N TYR A 113 -2.40 -7.76 34.19
CA TYR A 113 -3.69 -7.32 33.68
C TYR A 113 -4.59 -8.51 33.33
N LEU A 114 -4.04 -9.56 32.73
CA LEU A 114 -4.75 -10.81 32.46
C LEU A 114 -5.33 -11.45 33.75
N GLU A 115 -4.63 -11.31 34.88
CA GLU A 115 -5.04 -11.87 36.17
C GLU A 115 -6.02 -10.97 36.95
N GLU A 116 -5.89 -9.64 36.82
CA GLU A 116 -6.55 -8.67 37.69
C GLU A 116 -7.55 -7.75 36.98
N GLY A 117 -7.50 -7.67 35.65
CA GLY A 117 -8.33 -6.81 34.81
C GLY A 117 -9.81 -7.18 34.84
N ASP A 118 -10.65 -6.21 34.49
CA ASP A 118 -12.12 -6.39 34.47
C ASP A 118 -12.79 -5.95 33.15
N ASP A 119 -12.06 -5.31 32.23
CA ASP A 119 -12.53 -5.05 30.86
C ASP A 119 -12.25 -6.24 29.93
N PRO A 120 -13.28 -6.94 29.42
CA PRO A 120 -13.10 -8.09 28.54
C PRO A 120 -12.29 -7.81 27.26
N SER A 121 -12.45 -6.63 26.66
CA SER A 121 -11.71 -6.27 25.43
C SER A 121 -10.23 -6.16 25.73
N MET A 122 -9.88 -5.49 26.84
CA MET A 122 -8.48 -5.32 27.23
C MET A 122 -7.85 -6.62 27.73
N ILE A 123 -8.64 -7.52 28.36
CA ILE A 123 -8.20 -8.86 28.73
C ILE A 123 -7.84 -9.67 27.48
N GLN A 124 -8.70 -9.61 26.45
CA GLN A 124 -8.46 -10.26 25.17
C GLN A 124 -7.16 -9.73 24.55
N ASP A 125 -7.02 -8.41 24.41
CA ASP A 125 -5.83 -7.79 23.81
C ASP A 125 -4.55 -8.13 24.58
N ALA A 126 -4.57 -8.07 25.92
CA ALA A 126 -3.43 -8.47 26.74
C ALA A 126 -3.06 -9.95 26.54
N GLY A 127 -4.07 -10.83 26.45
CA GLY A 127 -3.87 -12.25 26.18
C GLY A 127 -3.25 -12.50 24.81
N LEU A 128 -3.77 -11.86 23.77
CA LEU A 128 -3.24 -11.95 22.41
C LEU A 128 -1.79 -11.43 22.32
N LEU A 129 -1.48 -10.31 22.99
CA LEU A 129 -0.12 -9.78 23.03
C LEU A 129 0.87 -10.73 23.71
N LEU A 130 0.47 -11.35 24.82
CA LEU A 130 1.28 -12.36 25.49
C LEU A 130 1.46 -13.62 24.64
N MET A 131 0.41 -14.09 23.99
CA MET A 131 0.48 -15.24 23.07
C MET A 131 1.45 -14.96 21.92
N ALA A 132 1.33 -13.80 21.26
CA ALA A 132 2.22 -13.40 20.18
C ALA A 132 3.68 -13.32 20.65
N HIS A 133 3.94 -12.75 21.84
CA HIS A 133 5.29 -12.73 22.42
C HIS A 133 5.84 -14.13 22.65
N HIS A 134 5.06 -15.04 23.24
CA HIS A 134 5.49 -16.42 23.50
C HIS A 134 5.70 -17.22 22.20
N ALA A 135 4.93 -16.93 21.16
CA ALA A 135 5.15 -17.51 19.84
C ALA A 135 6.49 -17.06 19.25
N VAL A 136 6.85 -15.78 19.38
CA VAL A 136 8.18 -15.27 18.97
C VAL A 136 9.32 -15.99 19.74
N GLU A 137 9.12 -16.31 21.01
CA GLU A 137 10.07 -17.10 21.80
C GLU A 137 10.06 -18.62 21.48
N GLN A 138 9.17 -19.06 20.58
CA GLN A 138 8.91 -20.47 20.24
C GLN A 138 8.50 -21.32 21.46
N ASP A 139 7.85 -20.73 22.47
CA ASP A 139 7.33 -21.45 23.64
C ASP A 139 5.85 -21.79 23.47
N ILE A 140 5.59 -22.85 22.69
CA ILE A 140 4.24 -23.38 22.41
C ILE A 140 3.44 -23.60 23.70
N GLY A 141 4.10 -24.08 24.76
CA GLY A 141 3.43 -24.36 26.03
C GLY A 141 2.91 -23.12 26.73
N LEU A 142 3.63 -21.98 26.61
CA LEU A 142 3.16 -20.69 27.10
C LEU A 142 2.10 -20.05 26.20
N VAL A 143 2.13 -20.30 24.89
CA VAL A 143 1.04 -19.88 23.98
C VAL A 143 -0.28 -20.53 24.43
N GLU A 144 -0.30 -21.86 24.58
CA GLU A 144 -1.51 -22.58 25.01
C GLU A 144 -1.98 -22.19 26.42
N ASP A 145 -1.06 -22.11 27.39
CA ASP A 145 -1.39 -21.71 28.78
C ASP A 145 -1.93 -20.28 28.84
N THR A 146 -1.42 -19.37 28.01
CA THR A 146 -1.92 -17.99 27.93
C THR A 146 -3.30 -17.94 27.29
N ALA A 147 -3.54 -18.69 26.20
CA ALA A 147 -4.85 -18.79 25.58
C ALA A 147 -5.90 -19.31 26.57
N ASP A 148 -5.60 -20.40 27.28
CA ASP A 148 -6.47 -20.99 28.30
C ASP A 148 -6.77 -20.02 29.45
N LYS A 149 -5.75 -19.30 29.95
CA LYS A 149 -5.94 -18.27 30.99
C LYS A 149 -6.80 -17.12 30.51
N THR A 150 -6.60 -16.67 29.27
CA THR A 150 -7.37 -15.58 28.66
C THR A 150 -8.83 -15.97 28.55
N VAL A 151 -9.11 -17.15 28.00
CA VAL A 151 -10.47 -17.70 27.91
C VAL A 151 -11.10 -17.88 29.31
N ALA A 152 -10.33 -18.27 30.32
CA ALA A 152 -10.83 -18.40 31.68
C ALA A 152 -11.13 -17.05 32.37
N ALA A 153 -10.43 -15.98 31.99
CA ALA A 153 -10.62 -14.62 32.49
C ALA A 153 -11.79 -13.90 31.81
N LEU A 154 -12.07 -14.25 30.54
CA LEU A 154 -13.14 -13.65 29.76
C LEU A 154 -14.54 -14.11 30.24
N PRO A 155 -15.56 -13.23 30.15
CA PRO A 155 -16.94 -13.65 30.30
C PRO A 155 -17.30 -14.67 29.21
N HIS A 156 -18.27 -15.55 29.47
CA HIS A 156 -18.80 -16.53 28.50
C HIS A 156 -19.57 -15.90 27.30
N HIS A 157 -19.04 -14.83 26.71
CA HIS A 157 -19.47 -14.29 25.44
C HIS A 157 -18.68 -14.98 24.32
N GLN A 158 -19.40 -15.64 23.40
CA GLN A 158 -18.83 -16.55 22.40
C GLN A 158 -17.71 -15.90 21.56
N HIS A 159 -17.94 -14.70 21.02
CA HIS A 159 -16.98 -14.03 20.13
C HIS A 159 -15.56 -13.81 20.72
N PHE A 160 -15.43 -13.52 22.02
CA PHE A 160 -14.11 -13.34 22.63
C PHE A 160 -13.35 -14.67 22.72
N HIS A 161 -14.04 -15.76 23.05
CA HIS A 161 -13.40 -17.07 23.14
C HIS A 161 -12.95 -17.56 21.75
N GLU A 162 -13.82 -17.38 20.76
CA GLU A 162 -13.59 -17.83 19.39
C GLU A 162 -12.41 -17.12 18.73
N SER A 163 -12.28 -15.81 18.93
CA SER A 163 -11.14 -15.04 18.42
C SER A 163 -9.82 -15.44 19.07
N ILE A 164 -9.79 -15.74 20.38
CA ILE A 164 -8.59 -16.27 21.05
C ILE A 164 -8.20 -17.62 20.45
N PHE A 165 -9.15 -18.54 20.24
CA PHE A 165 -8.83 -19.85 19.67
C PHE A 165 -8.43 -19.79 18.18
N ILE A 166 -9.03 -18.89 17.40
CA ILE A 166 -8.60 -18.64 16.02
C ILE A 166 -7.15 -18.15 16.00
N GLU A 167 -6.81 -17.18 16.85
CA GLU A 167 -5.45 -16.65 16.90
C GLU A 167 -4.46 -17.68 17.46
N GLU A 168 -4.85 -18.47 18.45
CA GLU A 168 -4.05 -19.61 18.93
C GLU A 168 -3.75 -20.59 17.79
N ALA A 169 -4.76 -20.96 17.00
CA ALA A 169 -4.57 -21.86 15.85
C ALA A 169 -3.63 -21.25 14.81
N ARG A 170 -3.73 -19.95 14.52
CA ARG A 170 -2.79 -19.25 13.62
C ARG A 170 -1.37 -19.28 14.13
N LEU A 171 -1.13 -18.91 15.38
CA LEU A 171 0.20 -18.94 15.98
C LEU A 171 0.79 -20.36 15.99
N LEU A 172 -0.03 -21.39 16.21
CA LEU A 172 0.39 -22.78 16.11
C LEU A 172 0.78 -23.17 14.66
N MET A 173 0.05 -22.68 13.66
CA MET A 173 0.43 -22.86 12.25
C MET A 173 1.75 -22.18 11.93
N ASP A 174 1.96 -20.94 12.40
CA ASP A 174 3.20 -20.19 12.21
C ASP A 174 4.41 -20.88 12.87
N LEU A 175 4.17 -21.58 13.98
CA LEU A 175 5.15 -22.42 14.68
C LEU A 175 5.32 -23.82 14.07
N ASN A 176 4.64 -24.12 12.96
CA ASN A 176 4.61 -25.42 12.27
C ASN A 176 4.07 -26.59 13.15
N GLU A 177 3.18 -26.29 14.10
CA GLU A 177 2.50 -27.26 14.96
C GLU A 177 1.12 -27.61 14.40
N LEU A 178 1.09 -28.08 13.15
CA LEU A 178 -0.12 -28.24 12.33
C LEU A 178 -1.19 -29.13 12.97
N ALA A 179 -0.78 -30.18 13.67
CA ALA A 179 -1.70 -31.11 14.33
C ALA A 179 -2.43 -30.46 15.53
N LEU A 180 -1.72 -29.61 16.30
CA LEU A 180 -2.34 -28.88 17.40
C LEU A 180 -3.28 -27.80 16.87
N ALA A 181 -2.89 -27.09 15.81
CA ALA A 181 -3.75 -26.13 15.14
C ALA A 181 -5.04 -26.79 14.62
N GLU A 182 -4.94 -27.97 13.99
CA GLU A 182 -6.10 -28.72 13.51
C GLU A 182 -7.04 -29.11 14.66
N ASP A 183 -6.51 -29.65 15.76
CA ASP A 183 -7.30 -30.03 16.94
C ASP A 183 -8.08 -28.82 17.50
N LYS A 184 -7.47 -27.63 17.52
CA LYS A 184 -8.11 -26.38 17.97
C LYS A 184 -9.24 -25.95 17.02
N LEU A 185 -9.00 -25.99 15.71
CA LEU A 185 -10.01 -25.64 14.71
C LEU A 185 -11.21 -26.60 14.72
N ILE A 186 -10.97 -27.91 14.90
CA ILE A 186 -12.04 -28.90 15.08
C ILE A 186 -12.83 -28.61 16.37
N ALA A 187 -12.16 -28.27 17.47
CA ALA A 187 -12.84 -27.94 18.72
C ALA A 187 -13.76 -26.72 18.59
N ILE A 188 -13.37 -25.69 17.82
CA ILE A 188 -14.23 -24.54 17.50
C ILE A 188 -15.51 -25.01 16.77
N GLU A 189 -15.38 -25.86 15.73
CA GLU A 189 -16.52 -26.36 14.98
C GLU A 189 -17.46 -27.27 15.80
N GLU A 190 -16.91 -28.13 16.66
CA GLU A 190 -17.70 -29.09 17.44
C GLU A 190 -18.48 -28.44 18.59
N THR A 191 -17.92 -27.40 19.18
CA THR A 191 -18.48 -26.77 20.38
C THR A 191 -19.76 -26.00 20.07
N GLU A 192 -19.97 -25.55 18.82
CA GLU A 192 -20.93 -24.48 18.57
C GLU A 192 -21.80 -24.67 17.30
N ARG A 193 -23.11 -24.87 17.49
CA ARG A 193 -24.10 -25.04 16.39
C ARG A 193 -24.81 -23.76 15.95
N ASP A 194 -24.66 -22.66 16.67
CA ASP A 194 -25.40 -21.39 16.46
C ASP A 194 -24.44 -20.20 16.19
N VAL A 195 -23.19 -20.45 15.81
CA VAL A 195 -22.13 -19.42 15.63
C VAL A 195 -22.50 -18.38 14.57
N PHE A 196 -21.95 -17.17 14.74
CA PHE A 196 -21.81 -16.18 13.68
C PHE A 196 -21.12 -16.82 12.45
N SER A 197 -21.73 -16.70 11.27
CA SER A 197 -21.23 -17.35 10.06
C SER A 197 -19.78 -16.98 9.72
N ALA A 198 -19.30 -15.82 10.15
CA ALA A 198 -17.95 -15.32 9.87
C ALA A 198 -16.85 -16.17 10.54
N ILE A 199 -17.08 -16.67 11.74
CA ILE A 199 -16.09 -17.45 12.51
C ILE A 199 -15.93 -18.85 11.91
N LEU A 200 -17.04 -19.44 11.46
CA LEU A 200 -16.99 -20.71 10.72
C LEU A 200 -16.25 -20.56 9.39
N LEU A 201 -16.39 -19.40 8.73
CA LEU A 201 -15.68 -19.15 7.48
C LEU A 201 -14.18 -18.96 7.71
N GLN A 202 -13.78 -18.18 8.72
CA GLN A 202 -12.37 -18.06 9.13
C GLN A 202 -11.78 -19.41 9.55
N THR A 203 -12.54 -20.23 10.29
CA THR A 203 -12.11 -21.57 10.68
C THR A 203 -11.92 -22.46 9.46
N ALA A 204 -12.85 -22.42 8.51
CA ALA A 204 -12.76 -23.16 7.25
C ALA A 204 -11.56 -22.71 6.41
N GLU A 205 -11.27 -21.41 6.37
CA GLU A 205 -10.11 -20.86 5.69
C GLU A 205 -8.80 -21.40 6.30
N LEU A 206 -8.63 -21.32 7.62
CA LEU A 206 -7.44 -21.87 8.30
C LEU A 206 -7.30 -23.38 8.10
N ARG A 207 -8.41 -24.13 8.14
CA ARG A 207 -8.40 -25.57 7.86
C ARG A 207 -8.06 -25.88 6.41
N ALA A 208 -8.57 -25.10 5.46
CA ALA A 208 -8.21 -25.25 4.05
C ALA A 208 -6.71 -25.02 3.82
N ARG A 209 -6.10 -24.07 4.54
CA ARG A 209 -4.63 -23.87 4.53
C ARG A 209 -3.87 -25.04 5.15
N LEU A 210 -4.37 -25.63 6.24
CA LEU A 210 -3.77 -26.85 6.81
C LEU A 210 -3.84 -28.03 5.81
N LEU A 211 -5.00 -28.25 5.21
CA LEU A 211 -5.19 -29.28 4.17
C LEU A 211 -4.27 -29.02 2.98
N GLN A 212 -4.13 -27.76 2.56
CA GLN A 212 -3.19 -27.34 1.53
C GLN A 212 -1.74 -27.71 1.90
N GLN A 213 -1.28 -27.37 3.11
CA GLN A 213 0.07 -27.74 3.58
C GLN A 213 0.29 -29.26 3.67
N GLN A 214 -0.79 -30.02 3.87
CA GLN A 214 -0.78 -31.49 3.87
C GLN A 214 -0.84 -32.09 2.45
N GLY A 215 -1.03 -31.27 1.40
CA GLY A 215 -1.19 -31.70 0.01
C GLY A 215 -2.61 -32.17 -0.34
N GLU A 216 -3.60 -31.89 0.50
CA GLU A 216 -5.01 -32.28 0.34
C GLU A 216 -5.83 -31.14 -0.29
N VAL A 217 -5.36 -30.63 -1.44
CA VAL A 217 -5.90 -29.43 -2.10
C VAL A 217 -7.37 -29.58 -2.50
N GLU A 218 -7.79 -30.74 -3.01
CA GLU A 218 -9.19 -30.97 -3.38
C GLU A 218 -10.13 -30.96 -2.17
N GLU A 219 -9.66 -31.44 -1.01
CA GLU A 219 -10.43 -31.39 0.24
C GLU A 219 -10.54 -29.96 0.76
N ALA A 220 -9.46 -29.18 0.63
CA ALA A 220 -9.45 -27.75 0.94
C ALA A 220 -10.46 -26.95 0.09
N ILE A 221 -10.46 -27.18 -1.23
CA ILE A 221 -11.40 -26.54 -2.16
C ILE A 221 -12.85 -26.91 -1.80
N ALA A 222 -13.12 -28.20 -1.57
CA ALA A 222 -14.46 -28.68 -1.23
C ALA A 222 -14.96 -28.07 0.10
N LEU A 223 -14.08 -27.97 1.10
CA LEU A 223 -14.38 -27.32 2.37
C LEU A 223 -14.75 -25.85 2.18
N LEU A 224 -13.95 -25.10 1.42
CA LEU A 224 -14.21 -23.68 1.15
C LEU A 224 -15.50 -23.50 0.36
N GLU A 225 -15.74 -24.31 -0.67
CA GLU A 225 -16.96 -24.25 -1.49
C GLU A 225 -18.22 -24.45 -0.64
N GLU A 226 -18.23 -25.48 0.23
CA GLU A 226 -19.34 -25.74 1.15
C GLU A 226 -19.59 -24.54 2.07
N ARG A 227 -18.52 -23.97 2.63
CA ARG A 227 -18.59 -22.93 3.67
C ARG A 227 -18.94 -21.57 3.10
N LEU A 228 -18.40 -21.21 1.93
CA LEU A 228 -18.77 -20.00 1.18
C LEU A 228 -20.24 -20.04 0.81
N THR A 229 -20.72 -21.14 0.22
CA THR A 229 -22.14 -21.31 -0.16
C THR A 229 -23.05 -21.17 1.07
N SER A 230 -22.70 -21.85 2.17
CA SER A 230 -23.48 -21.75 3.41
C SER A 230 -23.45 -20.34 4.02
N TYR A 231 -22.35 -19.61 3.87
CA TYR A 231 -22.22 -18.25 4.37
C TYR A 231 -23.11 -17.30 3.55
N GLU A 232 -23.02 -17.38 2.22
CA GLU A 232 -23.81 -16.58 1.28
C GLU A 232 -25.31 -16.74 1.52
N GLU A 233 -25.82 -17.99 1.60
CA GLU A 233 -27.24 -18.26 1.88
C GLU A 233 -27.71 -17.65 3.22
N LYS A 234 -26.87 -17.72 4.26
CA LYS A 234 -27.19 -17.17 5.59
C LYS A 234 -27.10 -15.64 5.59
N HIS A 235 -26.13 -15.07 4.88
CA HIS A 235 -25.97 -13.63 4.72
C HIS A 235 -27.17 -13.04 3.98
N GLU A 236 -27.55 -13.59 2.82
CA GLU A 236 -28.73 -13.17 2.06
C GLU A 236 -30.02 -13.25 2.90
N SER A 237 -30.18 -14.31 3.70
CA SER A 237 -31.32 -14.44 4.61
C SER A 237 -31.33 -13.34 5.66
N MET A 238 -30.17 -13.03 6.25
CA MET A 238 -30.03 -11.97 7.26
C MET A 238 -30.30 -10.59 6.66
N GLU A 239 -29.74 -10.28 5.49
CA GLU A 239 -30.00 -9.02 4.78
C GLU A 239 -31.47 -8.87 4.39
N SER A 240 -32.11 -9.97 3.99
CA SER A 240 -33.55 -9.99 3.68
C SER A 240 -34.40 -9.71 4.92
N GLU A 241 -34.04 -10.26 6.08
CA GLU A 241 -34.71 -9.97 7.36
C GLU A 241 -34.51 -8.50 7.77
N LEU A 242 -33.29 -7.97 7.64
CA LEU A 242 -32.98 -6.56 7.93
C LEU A 242 -33.73 -5.60 7.00
N ALA A 243 -33.78 -5.88 5.70
CA ALA A 243 -34.55 -5.11 4.73
C ALA A 243 -36.06 -5.16 4.99
N ALA A 244 -36.57 -6.30 5.50
CA ALA A 244 -37.97 -6.43 5.88
C ALA A 244 -38.32 -5.60 7.12
N ASP A 245 -37.41 -5.51 8.08
CA ASP A 245 -37.58 -4.75 9.33
C ASP A 245 -37.24 -3.25 9.18
N ASN A 246 -36.37 -2.90 8.22
CA ASN A 246 -35.93 -1.54 7.92
C ASN A 246 -36.02 -1.26 6.40
N PRO A 247 -37.05 -0.55 5.92
CA PRO A 247 -37.23 -0.22 4.51
C PRO A 247 -36.12 0.66 3.90
N ASP A 248 -35.34 1.34 4.74
CA ASP A 248 -34.21 2.19 4.32
C ASP A 248 -32.88 1.41 4.31
N TYR A 249 -32.87 0.13 4.68
CA TYR A 249 -31.69 -0.73 4.59
C TYR A 249 -31.49 -1.20 3.14
N GLU A 250 -30.32 -0.90 2.58
CA GLU A 250 -29.88 -1.42 1.29
C GLU A 250 -28.91 -2.59 1.51
N PRO A 251 -29.23 -3.80 1.01
CA PRO A 251 -28.32 -4.94 1.04
C PRO A 251 -26.97 -4.59 0.43
N GLN A 252 -25.90 -4.96 1.12
CA GLN A 252 -24.53 -4.58 0.81
C GLN A 252 -23.82 -5.64 -0.05
N GLY A 253 -24.40 -6.84 -0.19
CA GLY A 253 -23.76 -7.97 -0.85
C GLY A 253 -22.76 -8.68 0.06
N VAL A 254 -22.49 -9.94 -0.24
CA VAL A 254 -21.54 -10.77 0.53
C VAL A 254 -20.10 -10.41 0.24
N GLU A 255 -19.85 -9.84 -0.94
CA GLU A 255 -18.54 -9.48 -1.48
C GLU A 255 -17.87 -8.34 -0.69
N ARG A 256 -18.64 -7.57 0.11
CA ARG A 256 -18.09 -6.55 1.02
C ARG A 256 -17.61 -7.12 2.35
N VAL A 257 -17.80 -8.42 2.60
CA VAL A 257 -17.34 -9.07 3.82
C VAL A 257 -15.92 -9.57 3.62
N VAL A 258 -14.96 -8.98 4.33
CA VAL A 258 -13.52 -9.29 4.24
C VAL A 258 -13.23 -10.80 4.29
N TYR A 259 -13.76 -11.52 5.28
CA TYR A 259 -13.51 -12.96 5.42
C TYR A 259 -14.11 -13.81 4.29
N PHE A 260 -15.15 -13.32 3.61
CA PHE A 260 -15.73 -14.01 2.45
C PHE A 260 -14.83 -13.86 1.23
N GLU A 261 -14.36 -12.64 0.97
CA GLU A 261 -13.40 -12.36 -0.10
C GLU A 261 -12.12 -13.18 0.08
N GLU A 262 -11.61 -13.29 1.31
CA GLU A 262 -10.40 -14.06 1.61
C GLU A 262 -10.57 -15.56 1.38
N ALA A 263 -11.65 -16.15 1.87
CA ALA A 263 -11.95 -17.56 1.64
C ALA A 263 -12.21 -17.86 0.15
N ALA A 264 -12.90 -16.96 -0.56
CA ALA A 264 -13.15 -17.09 -1.99
C ALA A 264 -11.85 -17.00 -2.80
N ARG A 265 -10.96 -16.06 -2.45
CA ARG A 265 -9.65 -15.92 -3.10
C ARG A 265 -8.76 -17.12 -2.84
N LEU A 266 -8.71 -17.62 -1.59
CA LEU A 266 -7.96 -18.84 -1.28
C LEU A 266 -8.48 -20.00 -2.12
N LYS A 267 -9.80 -20.16 -2.22
CA LYS A 267 -10.41 -21.20 -3.07
C LYS A 267 -9.97 -21.03 -4.53
N GLU A 268 -10.02 -19.82 -5.07
CA GLU A 268 -9.58 -19.55 -6.45
C GLU A 268 -8.08 -19.84 -6.64
N GLN A 269 -7.23 -19.45 -5.69
CA GLN A 269 -5.81 -19.79 -5.70
C GLN A 269 -5.60 -21.30 -5.74
N LEU A 270 -6.28 -22.05 -4.87
CA LEU A 270 -6.21 -23.51 -4.83
C LEU A 270 -6.76 -24.17 -6.10
N GLU A 271 -7.86 -23.67 -6.67
CA GLU A 271 -8.43 -24.17 -7.94
C GLU A 271 -7.50 -23.91 -9.13
N ARG A 272 -6.63 -22.91 -9.04
CA ARG A 272 -5.59 -22.60 -10.03
C ARG A 272 -4.34 -23.46 -9.86
N MET A 273 -4.18 -24.13 -8.72
CA MET A 273 -3.07 -25.07 -8.54
C MET A 273 -3.32 -26.32 -9.38
N ASP A 274 -2.31 -26.70 -10.17
CA ASP A 274 -2.27 -28.04 -10.72
C ASP A 274 -2.02 -29.01 -9.56
N SER A 275 -2.78 -30.11 -9.48
CA SER A 275 -2.70 -31.09 -8.40
C SER A 275 -1.30 -31.72 -8.23
N ASP A 276 -0.46 -31.59 -9.27
CA ASP A 276 0.92 -32.08 -9.30
C ASP A 276 1.98 -31.02 -8.93
N ARG A 277 1.60 -29.76 -8.64
CA ARG A 277 2.57 -28.71 -8.23
C ARG A 277 2.79 -28.73 -6.72
N ASP A 278 4.04 -28.92 -6.33
CA ASP A 278 4.49 -28.75 -4.95
C ASP A 278 4.33 -27.28 -4.51
N MET A 279 4.17 -27.05 -3.22
CA MET A 279 4.16 -25.69 -2.64
C MET A 279 5.57 -25.09 -2.68
N ALA A 280 5.64 -23.76 -2.71
CA ALA A 280 6.89 -23.02 -2.60
C ALA A 280 7.26 -22.74 -1.13
N THR A 281 8.53 -22.47 -0.89
CA THR A 281 9.03 -21.90 0.38
C THR A 281 9.68 -20.57 0.07
N VAL A 282 9.37 -19.52 0.84
CA VAL A 282 10.00 -18.21 0.71
C VAL A 282 10.79 -17.91 1.98
N THR A 283 12.08 -17.61 1.86
CA THR A 283 12.97 -17.32 2.99
C THR A 283 13.72 -16.02 2.79
N GLY A 284 14.28 -15.48 3.86
CA GLY A 284 15.14 -14.31 3.77
C GLY A 284 15.68 -13.86 5.11
N GLN A 285 16.48 -12.79 5.06
CA GLN A 285 17.00 -12.12 6.25
C GLN A 285 16.77 -10.59 6.14
N VAL A 286 16.29 -9.98 7.23
CA VAL A 286 16.21 -8.53 7.39
C VAL A 286 17.38 -8.05 8.23
N LYS A 287 18.18 -7.12 7.70
CA LYS A 287 19.37 -6.57 8.38
C LYS A 287 19.63 -5.13 7.98
N ARG A 288 20.50 -4.46 8.73
CA ARG A 288 21.13 -3.19 8.36
C ARG A 288 22.36 -3.43 7.51
N SER A 289 22.78 -2.42 6.75
CA SER A 289 23.96 -2.49 5.86
C SER A 289 25.28 -2.67 6.61
N ASP A 290 25.33 -2.37 7.91
CA ASP A 290 26.46 -2.67 8.80
C ASP A 290 26.49 -4.14 9.28
N GLY A 291 25.48 -4.93 8.92
CA GLY A 291 25.33 -6.34 9.26
C GLY A 291 24.56 -6.61 10.55
N GLU A 292 24.03 -5.59 11.23
CA GLU A 292 23.15 -5.79 12.38
C GLU A 292 21.82 -6.44 11.96
N PRO A 293 21.44 -7.60 12.53
CA PRO A 293 20.18 -8.24 12.22
C PRO A 293 19.00 -7.44 12.78
N MET A 294 17.90 -7.39 12.03
CA MET A 294 16.67 -6.75 12.47
C MET A 294 15.72 -7.80 13.04
N ALA A 295 15.85 -8.05 14.34
CA ALA A 295 14.97 -8.98 15.05
C ALA A 295 13.57 -8.40 15.26
N HIS A 296 12.57 -9.27 15.35
CA HIS A 296 11.18 -8.93 15.65
C HIS A 296 10.48 -8.00 14.64
N ALA A 297 11.01 -7.90 13.41
CA ALA A 297 10.31 -7.26 12.30
C ALA A 297 9.22 -8.21 11.79
N THR A 298 8.01 -7.70 11.60
CA THR A 298 6.94 -8.47 10.97
C THR A 298 7.18 -8.49 9.47
N VAL A 299 7.13 -9.64 8.83
CA VAL A 299 7.25 -9.82 7.38
C VAL A 299 5.94 -10.35 6.83
N TYR A 300 5.45 -9.71 5.77
CA TYR A 300 4.24 -10.09 5.07
C TYR A 300 4.59 -10.45 3.62
N LEU A 301 4.11 -11.61 3.15
CA LEU A 301 4.21 -12.00 1.75
C LEU A 301 2.82 -11.85 1.11
N ARG A 302 2.66 -10.82 0.27
CA ARG A 302 1.34 -10.38 -0.22
C ARG A 302 1.19 -10.71 -1.69
N ASP A 303 0.09 -11.35 -2.05
CA ASP A 303 -0.24 -11.61 -3.45
C ASP A 303 -0.64 -10.32 -4.18
N ALA A 304 -0.56 -10.34 -5.51
CA ALA A 304 -0.77 -9.16 -6.35
C ALA A 304 -2.11 -8.43 -6.16
N SER A 305 -3.16 -9.12 -5.69
CA SER A 305 -4.47 -8.48 -5.47
C SER A 305 -4.52 -7.58 -4.22
N ARG A 306 -3.56 -7.75 -3.30
CA ARG A 306 -3.56 -7.08 -1.99
C ARG A 306 -2.51 -5.99 -1.83
N VAL A 307 -1.53 -5.92 -2.71
CA VAL A 307 -0.35 -5.06 -2.52
C VAL A 307 -0.68 -3.57 -2.33
N ASN A 308 -1.83 -3.12 -2.87
CA ASN A 308 -2.31 -1.74 -2.76
C ASN A 308 -3.36 -1.52 -1.66
N GLN A 309 -3.72 -2.57 -0.92
CA GLN A 309 -4.64 -2.48 0.21
C GLN A 309 -3.84 -2.31 1.50
N SER A 310 -4.43 -1.69 2.53
CA SER A 310 -3.82 -1.67 3.86
C SER A 310 -3.56 -3.10 4.35
N ILE A 311 -2.45 -3.30 5.06
CA ILE A 311 -2.16 -4.60 5.68
C ILE A 311 -3.21 -4.84 6.78
N SER A 312 -3.80 -6.03 6.77
CA SER A 312 -4.76 -6.45 7.78
C SER A 312 -4.18 -7.60 8.61
N SER A 313 -4.80 -7.86 9.76
CA SER A 313 -4.51 -9.05 10.57
C SER A 313 -4.86 -10.37 9.89
N THR A 314 -5.44 -10.31 8.68
CA THR A 314 -5.90 -11.47 7.90
C THR A 314 -5.05 -11.72 6.66
N ASP A 315 -4.01 -10.90 6.41
CA ASP A 315 -3.00 -11.18 5.40
C ASP A 315 -2.42 -12.60 5.59
N GLN A 316 -2.41 -13.39 4.51
CA GLN A 316 -2.29 -14.84 4.58
C GLN A 316 -0.94 -15.30 5.11
N PHE A 317 0.12 -14.74 4.55
CA PHE A 317 1.48 -15.10 4.88
C PHE A 317 2.08 -13.96 5.70
N ARG A 318 2.12 -14.17 7.02
CA ARG A 318 2.72 -13.28 8.00
C ARG A 318 3.69 -14.10 8.85
N THR A 319 4.87 -13.56 9.11
CA THR A 319 5.84 -14.14 10.03
C THR A 319 6.60 -13.03 10.74
N THR A 320 7.44 -13.36 11.70
CA THR A 320 8.29 -12.41 12.42
C THR A 320 9.73 -12.87 12.35
N THR A 321 10.66 -11.94 12.15
CA THR A 321 12.08 -12.28 12.11
C THR A 321 12.58 -12.75 13.47
N ASP A 322 13.46 -13.76 13.45
CA ASP A 322 14.14 -14.27 14.64
C ASP A 322 15.22 -13.29 15.15
N ALA A 323 15.96 -13.68 16.20
CA ALA A 323 17.02 -12.86 16.79
C ALA A 323 18.18 -12.55 15.83
N GLU A 324 18.34 -13.37 14.78
CA GLU A 324 19.31 -13.23 13.72
C GLU A 324 18.71 -12.57 12.46
N GLY A 325 17.46 -12.11 12.51
CA GLY A 325 16.78 -11.40 11.43
C GLY A 325 16.20 -12.32 10.34
N TYR A 326 16.23 -13.64 10.51
CA TYR A 326 15.73 -14.58 9.51
C TYR A 326 14.21 -14.74 9.57
N TYR A 327 13.60 -14.93 8.41
CA TYR A 327 12.20 -15.28 8.27
C TYR A 327 11.98 -16.40 7.24
N GLN A 328 10.85 -17.08 7.35
CA GLN A 328 10.45 -18.16 6.46
C GLN A 328 8.93 -18.23 6.35
N PHE A 329 8.46 -18.48 5.12
CA PHE A 329 7.08 -18.84 4.78
C PHE A 329 7.09 -20.24 4.16
N GLU A 330 6.35 -21.17 4.75
CA GLU A 330 6.16 -22.53 4.22
C GLU A 330 4.76 -22.67 3.59
N GLY A 331 4.62 -23.56 2.61
CA GLY A 331 3.33 -23.81 1.99
C GLY A 331 2.83 -22.63 1.15
N VAL A 332 3.74 -21.87 0.54
CA VAL A 332 3.39 -20.74 -0.31
C VAL A 332 2.77 -21.28 -1.61
N ILE A 333 1.59 -20.78 -1.96
CA ILE A 333 0.93 -21.16 -3.21
C ILE A 333 1.76 -20.62 -4.36
N PRO A 334 2.03 -21.39 -5.43
CA PRO A 334 2.78 -20.86 -6.55
C PRO A 334 2.07 -19.67 -7.21
N ASP A 335 2.65 -18.48 -7.05
CA ASP A 335 2.13 -17.19 -7.56
C ASP A 335 3.23 -16.11 -7.45
N THR A 336 2.89 -14.88 -7.84
CA THR A 336 3.75 -13.70 -7.71
C THR A 336 3.36 -12.90 -6.46
N TYR A 337 4.36 -12.52 -5.65
CA TYR A 337 4.18 -11.88 -4.36
C TYR A 337 5.06 -10.64 -4.19
N GLN A 338 4.69 -9.75 -3.27
CA GLN A 338 5.57 -8.69 -2.76
C GLN A 338 5.79 -8.86 -1.27
N ILE A 339 6.99 -8.52 -0.80
CA ILE A 339 7.25 -8.43 0.63
C ILE A 339 6.91 -7.05 1.16
N HIS A 340 6.18 -7.03 2.27
CA HIS A 340 5.99 -5.85 3.09
C HIS A 340 6.55 -6.13 4.49
N LEU A 341 7.01 -5.08 5.16
CA LEU A 341 7.52 -5.13 6.51
C LEU A 341 6.65 -4.30 7.42
N GLY A 342 6.33 -4.85 8.58
CA GLY A 342 5.83 -4.11 9.71
C GLY A 342 6.97 -3.88 10.71
N LEU A 343 7.27 -2.60 10.97
CA LEU A 343 8.46 -2.16 11.70
C LEU A 343 8.08 -1.22 12.84
N SER A 344 8.95 -1.20 13.84
CA SER A 344 8.96 -0.20 14.89
C SER A 344 9.77 1.03 14.49
N PHE A 345 9.50 2.16 15.14
CA PHE A 345 10.28 3.39 14.98
C PHE A 345 11.78 3.22 15.30
N GLU A 346 12.12 2.40 16.29
CA GLU A 346 13.52 2.12 16.65
C GLU A 346 14.27 1.39 15.53
N GLN A 347 13.59 0.49 14.81
CA GLN A 347 14.20 -0.29 13.74
C GLN A 347 14.55 0.60 12.53
N VAL A 348 13.72 1.60 12.22
CA VAL A 348 13.86 2.45 11.03
C VAL A 348 14.55 3.79 11.26
N ASP A 349 14.79 4.21 12.51
CA ASP A 349 15.33 5.53 12.79
C ASP A 349 16.74 5.72 12.20
N GLY A 350 16.87 6.66 11.25
CA GLY A 350 18.11 6.92 10.51
C GLY A 350 18.39 5.95 9.36
N PHE A 351 17.48 5.01 9.07
CA PHE A 351 17.62 4.01 8.03
C PHE A 351 16.40 3.98 7.09
N ALA A 352 16.60 3.43 5.91
CA ALA A 352 15.55 3.15 4.94
C ALA A 352 15.80 1.80 4.27
N TRP A 353 14.73 1.17 3.81
CA TRP A 353 14.81 0.06 2.86
C TRP A 353 14.68 0.63 1.45
N PRO A 354 15.78 0.76 0.70
CA PRO A 354 15.73 1.18 -0.69
C PRO A 354 15.21 0.00 -1.52
N VAL A 355 13.92 0.01 -1.81
CA VAL A 355 13.27 -1.05 -2.59
C VAL A 355 12.69 -0.46 -3.88
N PRO A 356 12.91 -1.10 -5.05
CA PRO A 356 12.27 -0.65 -6.27
C PRO A 356 10.76 -0.66 -6.15
N GLN A 357 10.11 0.28 -6.82
CA GLN A 357 8.65 0.22 -6.95
C GLN A 357 8.26 -1.01 -7.77
N GLY A 358 7.30 -1.78 -7.25
CA GLY A 358 6.85 -3.00 -7.91
C GLY A 358 7.93 -4.09 -7.93
N ASP A 359 8.73 -4.22 -6.88
CA ASP A 359 9.61 -5.39 -6.70
C ASP A 359 8.78 -6.63 -6.34
N TRP A 360 9.00 -7.74 -7.06
CA TRP A 360 8.18 -8.95 -6.99
C TRP A 360 9.02 -10.21 -6.82
N ILE A 361 8.45 -11.17 -6.10
CA ILE A 361 8.98 -12.51 -5.90
C ILE A 361 8.06 -13.48 -6.64
N ASP A 362 8.61 -14.22 -7.59
CA ASP A 362 7.92 -15.34 -8.21
C ASP A 362 8.18 -16.61 -7.38
N ALA A 363 7.14 -17.09 -6.71
CA ALA A 363 7.21 -18.32 -5.92
C ALA A 363 6.80 -19.49 -6.82
N GLU A 364 7.79 -20.26 -7.29
CA GLU A 364 7.56 -21.42 -8.14
C GLU A 364 7.35 -22.71 -7.32
N GLY A 365 6.46 -23.58 -7.78
CA GLY A 365 6.11 -24.79 -7.04
C GLY A 365 7.28 -25.78 -6.92
N GLY A 366 7.62 -26.17 -5.70
CA GLY A 366 8.74 -27.06 -5.42
C GLY A 366 10.12 -26.40 -5.42
N GLU A 367 10.18 -25.07 -5.57
CA GLU A 367 11.40 -24.29 -5.48
C GLU A 367 11.40 -23.39 -4.23
N ASP A 368 12.59 -23.19 -3.66
CA ASP A 368 12.80 -22.26 -2.55
C ASP A 368 13.18 -20.89 -3.13
N ALA A 369 12.37 -19.87 -2.86
CA ALA A 369 12.71 -18.48 -3.15
C ALA A 369 13.44 -17.86 -1.95
N THR A 370 14.50 -17.10 -2.22
CA THR A 370 15.23 -16.33 -1.19
C THR A 370 15.16 -14.85 -1.52
N TYR A 371 14.82 -14.03 -0.54
CA TYR A 371 14.75 -12.59 -0.69
C TYR A 371 15.37 -11.91 0.56
N ASP A 372 16.55 -11.33 0.43
CA ASP A 372 17.20 -10.67 1.56
C ASP A 372 16.91 -9.17 1.55
N ILE A 373 16.62 -8.61 2.73
CA ILE A 373 16.30 -7.19 2.91
C ILE A 373 17.44 -6.51 3.66
N THR A 374 17.96 -5.44 3.06
CA THR A 374 19.01 -4.63 3.66
C THR A 374 18.56 -3.19 3.81
N PHE A 375 18.58 -2.69 5.05
CA PHE A 375 18.35 -1.29 5.37
C PHE A 375 19.65 -0.49 5.25
N SER A 376 19.62 0.59 4.47
CA SER A 376 20.73 1.52 4.29
C SER A 376 20.53 2.78 5.15
N PRO A 377 21.61 3.38 5.67
CA PRO A 377 21.53 4.69 6.31
C PRO A 377 20.89 5.72 5.36
N LEU A 378 20.12 6.64 5.94
CA LEU A 378 19.54 7.74 5.17
C LEU A 378 20.63 8.66 4.62
N MET A 379 20.52 9.02 3.35
CA MET A 379 21.42 9.99 2.72
C MET A 379 21.25 11.37 3.36
N GLU A 380 22.37 12.07 3.58
CA GLU A 380 22.36 13.46 4.03
C GLU A 380 21.99 14.42 2.89
N THR A 381 20.97 15.24 3.11
CA THR A 381 20.64 16.39 2.25
C THR A 381 21.37 17.65 2.74
N ARG A 382 21.76 18.54 1.84
CA ARG A 382 22.58 19.72 2.16
C ARG A 382 21.94 21.05 1.79
N SER A 383 21.26 21.12 0.64
CA SER A 383 20.60 22.34 0.17
C SER A 383 19.54 22.00 -0.88
N PRO A 384 18.39 22.69 -0.91
CA PRO A 384 17.89 23.59 0.15
C PRO A 384 17.39 22.78 1.36
N VAL A 385 17.56 23.29 2.57
CA VAL A 385 17.15 22.58 3.79
C VAL A 385 16.62 23.53 4.87
N ASN A 386 15.97 23.00 5.89
CA ASN A 386 15.51 23.70 7.09
C ASN A 386 14.61 24.91 6.79
N HIS A 387 13.70 24.77 5.84
CA HIS A 387 12.74 25.79 5.41
C HIS A 387 13.42 27.05 4.83
N GLU A 388 14.57 26.87 4.17
CA GLU A 388 15.24 27.93 3.44
C GLU A 388 14.32 28.50 2.34
N THR A 389 14.30 29.83 2.21
CA THR A 389 13.64 30.48 1.07
C THR A 389 14.63 30.63 -0.07
N VAL A 390 14.34 29.99 -1.19
CA VAL A 390 15.16 30.08 -2.40
C VAL A 390 14.77 31.33 -3.18
N GLU A 391 15.72 32.28 -3.26
CA GLU A 391 15.61 33.51 -4.05
C GLU A 391 16.39 33.34 -5.37
N GLY A 392 15.77 33.61 -6.52
CA GLY A 392 16.48 33.59 -7.81
C GLY A 392 15.64 33.05 -8.96
N GLN A 393 16.32 32.64 -10.04
CA GLN A 393 15.69 31.96 -11.18
C GLN A 393 16.14 30.51 -11.31
N GLU A 394 17.01 30.04 -10.42
CA GLU A 394 17.59 28.70 -10.40
C GLU A 394 17.61 28.20 -8.96
N ILE A 395 17.48 26.89 -8.79
CA ILE A 395 17.54 26.18 -7.53
C ILE A 395 18.54 25.04 -7.68
N THR A 396 19.45 24.91 -6.70
CA THR A 396 20.44 23.84 -6.65
C THR A 396 20.12 22.91 -5.49
N PHE A 397 19.89 21.64 -5.83
CA PHE A 397 19.76 20.53 -4.91
C PHE A 397 21.13 19.89 -4.71
N ASP A 398 21.55 19.71 -3.46
CA ASP A 398 22.86 19.17 -3.09
C ASP A 398 22.71 18.10 -2.00
N TRP A 399 23.34 16.95 -2.18
CA TRP A 399 23.31 15.84 -1.23
C TRP A 399 24.71 15.22 -1.02
N GLU A 400 24.81 14.28 -0.10
CA GLU A 400 26.00 13.47 0.08
C GLU A 400 26.09 12.35 -0.98
N PRO A 401 27.23 12.20 -1.69
CA PRO A 401 27.42 11.09 -2.61
C PRO A 401 27.44 9.74 -1.87
N VAL A 402 26.83 8.73 -2.48
CA VAL A 402 26.79 7.36 -1.96
C VAL A 402 27.88 6.53 -2.63
N GLU A 403 28.57 5.70 -1.86
CA GLU A 403 29.56 4.75 -2.40
C GLU A 403 28.83 3.70 -3.25
N GLU A 404 29.38 3.34 -4.42
CA GLU A 404 28.78 2.40 -5.40
C GLU A 404 27.56 2.93 -6.18
N ALA A 405 27.11 4.17 -5.94
CA ALA A 405 26.09 4.79 -6.78
C ALA A 405 26.63 5.12 -8.19
N ASP A 406 25.94 4.63 -9.22
CA ASP A 406 26.18 5.00 -10.62
C ASP A 406 25.30 6.19 -11.02
N SER A 407 24.07 6.24 -10.50
CA SER A 407 23.13 7.32 -10.78
C SER A 407 22.24 7.70 -9.59
N TYR A 408 21.52 8.82 -9.71
CA TYR A 408 20.56 9.33 -8.74
C TYR A 408 19.25 9.76 -9.43
N ALA A 409 18.15 9.66 -8.70
CA ALA A 409 16.87 10.29 -9.04
C ALA A 409 16.46 11.31 -7.97
N LEU A 410 16.03 12.48 -8.42
CA LEU A 410 15.55 13.59 -7.60
C LEU A 410 14.02 13.64 -7.68
N GLN A 411 13.36 13.60 -6.52
CA GLN A 411 11.93 13.75 -6.39
C GLN A 411 11.59 15.00 -5.58
N LEU A 412 10.59 15.75 -6.03
CA LEU A 412 10.07 16.91 -5.31
C LEU A 412 8.63 16.64 -4.86
N MET A 413 8.26 17.25 -3.75
CA MET A 413 6.96 17.13 -3.11
C MET A 413 6.37 18.51 -2.84
N VAL A 414 5.07 18.64 -3.06
CA VAL A 414 4.24 19.79 -2.70
C VAL A 414 3.38 19.38 -1.51
N HIS A 415 3.40 20.19 -0.44
CA HIS A 415 2.61 19.96 0.77
C HIS A 415 1.32 20.79 0.73
N TYR A 416 0.24 20.19 1.24
CA TYR A 416 -1.08 20.80 1.44
C TYR A 416 -1.67 20.36 2.78
N ASP A 417 -2.78 20.95 3.20
CA ASP A 417 -3.31 20.77 4.57
C ASP A 417 -3.58 19.31 4.99
N GLN A 418 -3.87 18.43 4.03
CA GLN A 418 -4.20 17.03 4.28
C GLN A 418 -3.15 16.03 3.78
N GLY A 419 -2.00 16.48 3.28
CA GLY A 419 -0.97 15.57 2.80
C GLY A 419 0.09 16.21 1.93
N SER A 420 0.73 15.38 1.13
CA SER A 420 1.71 15.80 0.14
C SER A 420 1.64 14.90 -1.07
N PHE A 421 1.91 15.45 -2.24
CA PHE A 421 2.11 14.68 -3.46
C PHE A 421 3.47 15.03 -4.05
N GLY A 422 4.09 14.10 -4.76
CA GLY A 422 5.41 14.31 -5.33
C GLY A 422 5.69 13.46 -6.55
N GLN A 423 6.70 13.85 -7.31
CA GLN A 423 7.12 13.15 -8.52
C GLN A 423 8.63 13.25 -8.74
N THR A 424 9.18 12.29 -9.45
CA THR A 424 10.56 12.36 -9.94
C THR A 424 10.66 13.46 -11.01
N VAL A 425 11.52 14.44 -10.77
CA VAL A 425 11.74 15.58 -11.68
C VAL A 425 13.03 15.46 -12.48
N ALA A 426 13.94 14.59 -12.04
CA ALA A 426 15.16 14.25 -12.75
C ALA A 426 15.64 12.84 -12.35
N SER A 427 16.16 12.07 -13.29
CA SER A 427 16.71 10.72 -13.13
C SER A 427 18.03 10.58 -13.89
N GLY A 428 18.78 9.50 -13.64
CA GLY A 428 20.06 9.26 -14.33
C GLY A 428 21.16 10.28 -14.00
N LEU A 429 21.03 11.00 -12.87
CA LEU A 429 21.98 12.02 -12.46
C LEU A 429 23.27 11.34 -11.99
N THR A 430 24.43 11.76 -12.50
CA THR A 430 25.73 11.14 -12.11
C THR A 430 26.47 11.95 -11.04
N ASP A 431 26.13 13.22 -10.87
CA ASP A 431 26.67 14.09 -9.84
C ASP A 431 25.74 14.13 -8.61
N ALA A 432 26.32 14.28 -7.41
CA ALA A 432 25.57 14.44 -6.17
C ALA A 432 24.99 15.87 -5.96
N SER A 433 24.66 16.53 -7.08
CA SER A 433 24.02 17.83 -7.14
C SER A 433 23.28 17.97 -8.46
N HIS A 434 22.15 18.68 -8.43
CA HIS A 434 21.40 19.04 -9.62
C HIS A 434 20.90 20.47 -9.53
N THR A 435 21.03 21.23 -10.61
CA THR A 435 20.51 22.60 -10.70
C THR A 435 19.45 22.67 -11.78
N MET A 436 18.31 23.26 -11.44
CA MET A 436 17.21 23.52 -12.38
C MET A 436 16.76 24.97 -12.29
N SER A 437 16.24 25.48 -13.40
CA SER A 437 15.57 26.78 -13.43
C SER A 437 14.18 26.70 -12.80
N LEU A 438 13.69 27.82 -12.26
CA LEU A 438 12.31 27.91 -11.79
C LEU A 438 11.30 27.66 -12.90
N GLU A 439 11.65 27.98 -14.15
CA GLU A 439 10.76 27.76 -15.29
C GLU A 439 10.60 26.26 -15.60
N GLU A 440 11.68 25.47 -15.52
CA GLU A 440 11.62 24.00 -15.61
C GLU A 440 10.82 23.40 -14.45
N LEU A 441 10.98 23.95 -13.24
CA LEU A 441 10.23 23.54 -12.06
C LEU A 441 8.72 23.81 -12.21
N TYR A 442 8.35 24.97 -12.75
CA TYR A 442 6.94 25.32 -12.99
C TYR A 442 6.32 24.55 -14.15
N ALA A 443 7.13 24.02 -15.05
CA ALA A 443 6.69 23.20 -16.17
C ALA A 443 6.29 21.77 -15.75
N GLN A 444 6.73 21.30 -14.58
CA GLN A 444 6.44 19.96 -14.08
C GLN A 444 4.93 19.75 -13.95
N ASP A 445 4.39 18.65 -14.48
CA ASP A 445 2.96 18.36 -14.40
C ASP A 445 2.67 17.63 -13.09
N TYR A 446 1.79 18.15 -12.25
CA TYR A 446 1.47 17.53 -10.96
C TYR A 446 0.02 17.10 -10.95
N GLY A 447 -0.25 15.91 -10.43
CA GLY A 447 -1.61 15.41 -10.26
C GLY A 447 -2.41 16.28 -9.29
N VAL A 448 -3.71 16.43 -9.55
CA VAL A 448 -4.64 17.12 -8.65
C VAL A 448 -5.31 16.08 -7.77
N VAL A 449 -5.21 16.27 -6.45
CA VAL A 449 -5.95 15.48 -5.46
C VAL A 449 -7.33 16.10 -5.28
N TYR A 450 -8.39 15.34 -5.51
CA TYR A 450 -9.77 15.69 -5.20
C TYR A 450 -10.18 15.08 -3.87
N ASP A 451 -10.97 15.81 -3.07
CA ASP A 451 -11.62 15.24 -1.89
C ASP A 451 -12.88 14.49 -2.35
N PRO A 452 -12.92 13.14 -2.27
CA PRO A 452 -14.07 12.36 -2.71
C PRO A 452 -15.31 12.56 -1.82
N VAL A 453 -15.19 13.25 -0.68
CA VAL A 453 -16.25 13.39 0.32
C VAL A 453 -17.23 14.52 -0.01
N GLU A 454 -16.83 15.51 -0.80
CA GLU A 454 -17.72 16.61 -1.19
C GLU A 454 -18.38 16.34 -2.55
N GLU A 455 -19.70 16.13 -2.56
CA GLU A 455 -20.51 15.99 -3.78
C GLU A 455 -20.48 17.23 -4.70
N ASP A 456 -19.91 18.35 -4.24
CA ASP A 456 -19.69 19.55 -5.05
C ASP A 456 -18.40 19.38 -5.87
N LYS A 457 -18.59 19.11 -7.17
CA LYS A 457 -17.54 18.98 -8.20
C LYS A 457 -16.62 20.22 -8.38
N ASP A 458 -16.83 21.26 -7.57
CA ASP A 458 -16.13 22.54 -7.64
C ASP A 458 -15.11 22.70 -6.48
N PHE A 459 -15.01 21.76 -5.54
CA PHE A 459 -13.99 21.84 -4.47
C PHE A 459 -12.62 21.39 -5.01
N PHE A 460 -11.69 22.33 -5.10
CA PHE A 460 -10.29 22.08 -5.43
C PHE A 460 -9.40 22.88 -4.48
N HIS A 461 -8.19 22.36 -4.28
CA HIS A 461 -7.14 23.01 -3.52
C HIS A 461 -6.24 23.79 -4.48
N PRO A 462 -6.21 25.15 -4.44
CA PRO A 462 -5.38 25.93 -5.35
C PRO A 462 -3.89 25.55 -5.29
N GLU A 463 -3.41 25.12 -4.13
CA GLU A 463 -2.05 24.60 -3.91
C GLU A 463 -1.73 23.37 -4.77
N ASN A 464 -2.71 22.49 -5.03
CA ASN A 464 -2.53 21.31 -5.87
C ASN A 464 -2.37 21.67 -7.35
N ILE A 465 -3.01 22.75 -7.79
CA ILE A 465 -3.02 23.15 -9.22
C ILE A 465 -1.86 24.12 -9.53
N LEU A 466 -1.62 25.09 -8.64
CA LEU A 466 -0.53 26.04 -8.76
C LEU A 466 0.83 25.39 -8.45
N ALA A 467 0.85 24.33 -7.64
CA ALA A 467 2.05 23.58 -7.26
C ALA A 467 3.18 24.51 -6.78
N PHE A 468 4.36 24.47 -7.42
CA PHE A 468 5.50 25.34 -7.05
C PHE A 468 5.28 26.83 -7.27
N ARG A 469 4.20 27.25 -7.95
CA ARG A 469 3.81 28.66 -8.04
C ARG A 469 2.91 29.12 -6.91
N TYR A 470 2.50 28.22 -6.01
CA TYR A 470 1.71 28.58 -4.85
C TYR A 470 2.56 29.45 -3.89
N PRO A 471 2.20 30.73 -3.64
CA PRO A 471 3.09 31.68 -2.94
C PRO A 471 3.38 31.31 -1.48
N ASP A 472 2.41 30.68 -0.82
CA ASP A 472 2.52 30.24 0.57
C ASP A 472 2.95 28.76 0.66
N GLY A 473 3.47 28.19 -0.44
CA GLY A 473 3.80 26.78 -0.55
C GLY A 473 5.00 26.39 0.29
N GLU A 474 4.85 25.29 1.00
CA GLU A 474 5.97 24.53 1.56
C GLU A 474 6.26 23.34 0.64
N PHE A 475 7.53 23.15 0.32
CA PHE A 475 7.99 22.12 -0.59
C PHE A 475 9.03 21.26 0.11
N SER A 476 9.12 20.00 -0.25
CA SER A 476 10.25 19.17 0.14
C SER A 476 10.81 18.38 -1.02
N TRP A 477 11.98 17.78 -0.81
CA TRP A 477 12.64 16.97 -1.83
C TRP A 477 13.32 15.75 -1.22
N GLN A 478 13.56 14.76 -2.08
CA GLN A 478 14.30 13.57 -1.73
C GLN A 478 15.11 13.06 -2.91
N VAL A 479 16.13 12.27 -2.62
CA VAL A 479 16.98 11.63 -3.63
C VAL A 479 17.10 10.15 -3.32
N THR A 480 17.04 9.34 -4.38
CA THR A 480 17.36 7.91 -4.36
C THR A 480 18.63 7.68 -5.18
N ALA A 481 19.54 6.86 -4.68
CA ALA A 481 20.76 6.46 -5.35
C ALA A 481 20.61 5.05 -5.92
N PHE A 482 21.14 4.82 -7.12
CA PHE A 482 21.03 3.56 -7.86
C PHE A 482 22.41 3.01 -8.21
N ASN A 483 22.55 1.69 -8.24
CA ASN A 483 23.77 1.00 -8.69
C ASN A 483 23.84 0.88 -10.23
N GLU A 484 24.83 0.14 -10.75
CA GLU A 484 25.02 -0.06 -12.21
C GLU A 484 23.91 -0.88 -12.88
N ASP A 485 23.13 -1.62 -12.10
CA ASP A 485 21.99 -2.44 -12.53
C ASP A 485 20.64 -1.72 -12.36
N ASP A 486 20.66 -0.41 -12.05
CA ASP A 486 19.49 0.45 -11.78
C ASP A 486 18.67 0.01 -10.54
N GLU A 487 19.31 -0.70 -9.59
CA GLU A 487 18.71 -1.05 -8.31
C GLU A 487 18.96 0.05 -7.27
N PRO A 488 17.95 0.47 -6.49
CA PRO A 488 18.12 1.48 -5.46
C PRO A 488 18.95 0.92 -4.31
N ILE A 489 19.96 1.67 -3.88
CA ILE A 489 20.90 1.28 -2.82
C ILE A 489 20.88 2.18 -1.59
N ALA A 490 20.36 3.40 -1.74
CA ALA A 490 20.17 4.36 -0.65
C ALA A 490 19.13 5.41 -1.02
N GLN A 491 18.55 6.06 -0.02
CA GLN A 491 17.60 7.14 -0.22
C GLN A 491 17.67 8.17 0.92
N SER A 492 17.27 9.41 0.65
CA SER A 492 17.29 10.49 1.63
C SER A 492 16.01 10.62 2.45
N ASN A 493 14.93 9.93 2.07
CA ASN A 493 13.65 9.93 2.76
C ASN A 493 13.49 8.71 3.67
N GLY A 494 12.86 8.94 4.82
CA GLY A 494 12.66 7.95 5.86
C GLY A 494 12.56 8.63 7.23
N TYR A 495 12.61 7.83 8.28
CA TYR A 495 12.31 8.28 9.64
C TYR A 495 13.58 8.76 10.33
N ARG A 496 13.49 9.97 10.90
CA ARG A 496 14.56 10.60 11.68
C ARG A 496 13.96 11.12 12.98
N LEU A 497 14.01 10.31 14.02
CA LEU A 497 13.18 10.44 15.22
C LEU A 497 13.96 10.91 16.45
N GLN A 498 15.29 10.79 16.44
CA GLN A 498 16.18 11.19 17.53
C GLN A 498 17.02 12.41 17.17
N GLU A 499 17.47 13.17 18.18
CA GLU A 499 18.23 14.43 17.99
C GLU A 499 19.48 14.24 17.12
N ASP A 500 20.11 13.07 17.19
CA ASP A 500 21.28 12.69 16.40
C ASP A 500 20.93 12.20 14.97
N THR A 501 19.69 11.80 14.70
CA THR A 501 19.24 11.35 13.37
C THR A 501 18.49 12.42 12.57
N VAL A 502 17.87 13.44 13.21
CA VAL A 502 17.07 14.50 12.53
C VAL A 502 17.81 15.14 11.35
N GLY A 503 19.11 15.40 11.50
CA GLY A 503 19.92 16.00 10.44
C GLY A 503 19.34 17.31 9.89
N ALA A 504 19.54 17.55 8.60
CA ALA A 504 18.93 18.67 7.88
C ALA A 504 17.60 18.22 7.26
N LEU A 505 16.53 18.99 7.48
CA LEU A 505 15.22 18.68 6.94
C LEU A 505 15.12 19.21 5.50
N PRO A 506 14.78 18.41 4.49
CA PRO A 506 14.80 18.84 3.09
C PRO A 506 13.56 19.67 2.69
N PHE A 507 13.14 20.58 3.56
CA PHE A 507 12.01 21.48 3.36
C PHE A 507 12.50 22.86 2.94
N PHE A 508 11.77 23.52 2.06
CA PHE A 508 12.11 24.85 1.53
C PHE A 508 10.86 25.60 1.05
N HIS A 509 11.03 26.91 0.83
CA HIS A 509 10.05 27.79 0.21
C HIS A 509 10.63 28.43 -1.06
N LEU A 510 9.78 28.86 -1.98
CA LEU A 510 10.19 29.58 -3.19
C LEU A 510 9.73 31.04 -3.13
N ASP A 511 10.64 31.98 -3.39
CA ASP A 511 10.26 33.37 -3.68
C ASP A 511 9.89 33.48 -5.17
N GLY A 512 8.67 33.03 -5.49
CA GLY A 512 8.16 32.95 -6.86
C GLY A 512 7.76 34.30 -7.47
N PRO A 513 7.43 34.32 -8.77
CA PRO A 513 6.89 35.51 -9.43
C PRO A 513 5.52 35.89 -8.85
N GLU A 514 5.13 37.17 -9.00
CA GLU A 514 3.76 37.60 -8.70
C GLU A 514 2.75 36.78 -9.51
N LEU A 515 1.67 36.34 -8.85
CA LEU A 515 0.56 35.64 -9.50
C LEU A 515 -0.02 36.47 -10.65
N SER A 516 -0.33 35.80 -11.77
CA SER A 516 -1.11 36.45 -12.85
C SER A 516 -2.54 36.76 -12.39
N GLU A 517 -3.28 37.54 -13.17
CA GLU A 517 -4.71 37.80 -12.87
C GLU A 517 -5.51 36.49 -12.83
N ALA A 518 -5.24 35.56 -13.75
CA ALA A 518 -5.88 34.25 -13.77
C ALA A 518 -5.48 33.38 -12.56
N ASP A 519 -4.20 33.38 -12.18
CA ASP A 519 -3.75 32.63 -10.99
C ASP A 519 -4.35 33.20 -9.70
N GLN A 520 -4.53 34.52 -9.61
CA GLN A 520 -5.18 35.14 -8.46
C GLN A 520 -6.65 34.73 -8.36
N ILE A 521 -7.36 34.63 -9.50
CA ILE A 521 -8.74 34.15 -9.54
C ILE A 521 -8.79 32.68 -9.11
N LEU A 522 -7.83 31.86 -9.55
CA LEU A 522 -7.72 30.46 -9.13
C LEU A 522 -7.42 30.33 -7.64
N PHE A 523 -6.52 31.15 -7.12
CA PHE A 523 -6.18 31.24 -5.69
C PHE A 523 -7.38 31.64 -4.83
N ASP A 524 -8.27 32.47 -5.37
CA ASP A 524 -9.54 32.87 -4.73
C ASP A 524 -10.65 31.81 -4.90
N GLU A 525 -10.31 30.58 -5.31
CA GLU A 525 -11.20 29.42 -5.48
C GLU A 525 -12.28 29.60 -6.57
N ASP A 526 -12.10 30.51 -7.53
CA ASP A 526 -13.02 30.68 -8.69
C ASP A 526 -12.47 29.96 -9.94
N LEU A 527 -12.59 28.63 -9.95
CA LEU A 527 -12.09 27.78 -11.04
C LEU A 527 -12.60 28.23 -12.41
N LYS A 528 -13.90 28.52 -12.51
CA LYS A 528 -14.52 28.91 -13.77
C LYS A 528 -13.98 30.26 -14.26
N GLY A 529 -13.89 31.24 -13.36
CA GLY A 529 -13.31 32.54 -13.68
C GLY A 529 -11.84 32.42 -14.11
N ALA A 530 -11.08 31.52 -13.48
CA ALA A 530 -9.68 31.27 -13.81
C ALA A 530 -9.53 30.68 -15.22
N ILE A 531 -10.31 29.64 -15.56
CA ILE A 531 -10.32 29.04 -16.91
C ILE A 531 -10.63 30.11 -17.97
N GLU A 532 -11.70 30.89 -17.79
CA GLU A 532 -12.07 31.98 -18.72
C GLU A 532 -10.93 33.02 -18.88
N ALA A 533 -10.20 33.31 -17.81
CA ALA A 533 -9.07 34.24 -17.82
C ALA A 533 -7.84 33.66 -18.53
N TYR A 534 -7.50 32.38 -18.34
CA TYR A 534 -6.42 31.72 -19.08
C TYR A 534 -6.76 31.60 -20.58
N GLU A 535 -7.98 31.22 -20.93
CA GLU A 535 -8.43 31.17 -22.33
C GLU A 535 -8.31 32.54 -23.00
N THR A 536 -8.70 33.61 -22.30
CA THR A 536 -8.56 34.98 -22.78
C THR A 536 -7.08 35.31 -23.02
N SER A 537 -6.20 34.92 -22.09
CA SER A 537 -4.76 35.16 -22.21
C SER A 537 -4.16 34.44 -23.44
N VAL A 538 -4.54 33.18 -23.68
CA VAL A 538 -4.12 32.43 -24.89
C VAL A 538 -4.70 33.03 -26.17
N GLN A 539 -5.93 33.56 -26.14
CA GLN A 539 -6.50 34.25 -27.30
C GLN A 539 -5.76 35.56 -27.64
N GLU A 540 -5.24 36.26 -26.62
CA GLU A 540 -4.46 37.48 -26.79
C GLU A 540 -3.01 37.20 -27.18
N ASP A 541 -2.41 36.15 -26.62
CA ASP A 541 -1.07 35.66 -26.90
C ASP A 541 -1.08 34.12 -27.03
N PRO A 542 -1.17 33.57 -28.26
CA PRO A 542 -1.19 32.13 -28.47
C PRO A 542 0.09 31.38 -28.05
N GLU A 543 1.18 32.11 -27.73
CA GLU A 543 2.44 31.54 -27.23
C GLU A 543 2.57 31.71 -25.70
N ASP A 544 1.49 32.09 -24.99
CA ASP A 544 1.49 32.16 -23.52
C ASP A 544 1.57 30.77 -22.89
N VAL A 545 2.81 30.32 -22.70
CA VAL A 545 3.18 29.03 -22.12
C VAL A 545 2.53 28.80 -20.76
N HIS A 546 2.41 29.84 -19.91
CA HIS A 546 1.83 29.68 -18.57
C HIS A 546 0.34 29.37 -18.66
N SER A 547 -0.40 30.19 -19.42
CA SER A 547 -1.84 30.00 -19.60
C SER A 547 -2.16 28.67 -20.30
N LEU A 548 -1.35 28.27 -21.29
CA LEU A 548 -1.49 26.97 -21.94
C LEU A 548 -1.28 25.80 -20.95
N ARG A 549 -0.24 25.85 -20.11
CA ARG A 549 -0.02 24.84 -19.05
C ARG A 549 -1.18 24.75 -18.08
N MET A 550 -1.70 25.90 -17.64
CA MET A 550 -2.81 25.92 -16.70
C MET A 550 -4.08 25.35 -17.33
N LEU A 551 -4.36 25.64 -18.60
CA LEU A 551 -5.49 25.05 -19.32
C LEU A 551 -5.32 23.54 -19.52
N THR A 552 -4.11 23.05 -19.83
CA THR A 552 -3.87 21.61 -19.97
C THR A 552 -4.05 20.87 -18.65
N ARG A 553 -3.66 21.48 -17.52
CA ARG A 553 -3.91 20.92 -16.19
C ARG A 553 -5.40 20.93 -15.89
N LEU A 554 -6.03 22.11 -15.88
CA LEU A 554 -7.43 22.28 -15.46
C LEU A 554 -8.43 21.48 -16.29
N ASN A 555 -8.24 21.40 -17.62
CA ASN A 555 -9.15 20.67 -18.50
C ASN A 555 -8.83 19.17 -18.58
N GLY A 556 -7.59 18.76 -18.29
CA GLY A 556 -7.13 17.38 -18.41
C GLY A 556 -7.82 16.37 -17.49
N PHE A 557 -8.61 16.84 -16.52
CA PHE A 557 -9.34 16.00 -15.57
C PHE A 557 -10.72 15.54 -16.05
N SER A 558 -11.18 16.03 -17.20
CA SER A 558 -12.51 15.74 -17.72
C SER A 558 -12.39 15.10 -19.10
N GLU A 559 -12.81 13.84 -19.23
CA GLU A 559 -12.94 13.17 -20.54
C GLU A 559 -13.77 14.01 -21.53
N GLU A 560 -14.77 14.76 -21.05
CA GLU A 560 -15.55 15.67 -21.90
C GLU A 560 -14.70 16.76 -22.59
N HIS A 561 -13.61 17.19 -21.95
CA HIS A 561 -12.73 18.26 -22.44
C HIS A 561 -11.40 17.72 -22.99
N GLU A 562 -11.23 16.40 -23.12
CA GLU A 562 -9.98 15.79 -23.60
C GLU A 562 -9.55 16.33 -24.98
N PRO A 563 -10.43 16.44 -26.01
CA PRO A 563 -10.01 16.97 -27.31
C PRO A 563 -9.52 18.43 -27.25
N GLU A 564 -10.13 19.23 -26.38
CA GLU A 564 -9.76 20.64 -26.19
C GLU A 564 -8.44 20.75 -25.43
N THR A 565 -8.25 19.92 -24.41
CA THR A 565 -7.00 19.79 -23.66
C THR A 565 -5.84 19.43 -24.58
N MET A 566 -6.03 18.45 -25.47
CA MET A 566 -4.98 18.03 -26.41
C MET A 566 -4.65 19.11 -27.44
N ALA A 567 -5.62 19.93 -27.85
CA ALA A 567 -5.37 21.09 -28.72
C ALA A 567 -4.56 22.20 -28.01
N TYR A 568 -4.77 22.41 -26.71
CA TYR A 568 -3.91 23.31 -25.92
C TYR A 568 -2.53 22.69 -25.71
N ARG A 569 -2.43 21.37 -25.50
CA ARG A 569 -1.16 20.67 -25.33
C ARG A 569 -0.30 20.67 -26.59
N GLU A 570 -0.92 20.57 -27.77
CA GLU A 570 -0.23 20.74 -29.06
C GLU A 570 0.35 22.16 -29.20
N GLN A 571 -0.43 23.21 -28.89
CA GLN A 571 0.07 24.59 -28.87
C GLN A 571 1.19 24.78 -27.84
N LEU A 572 1.07 24.15 -26.67
CA LEU A 572 2.09 24.18 -25.64
C LEU A 572 3.38 23.50 -26.13
N GLN A 573 3.27 22.38 -26.84
CA GLN A 573 4.41 21.67 -27.41
C GLN A 573 5.12 22.52 -28.49
N ASP A 574 4.39 23.33 -29.25
CA ASP A 574 4.97 24.28 -30.21
C ASP A 574 5.68 25.45 -29.51
N ALA A 575 5.09 26.00 -28.44
CA ALA A 575 5.61 27.17 -27.73
C ALA A 575 6.77 26.81 -26.76
N ALA A 576 6.66 25.66 -26.10
CA ALA A 576 7.61 25.15 -25.12
C ALA A 576 7.72 23.61 -25.22
N PRO A 577 8.50 23.09 -26.19
CA PRO A 577 8.64 21.65 -26.40
C PRO A 577 9.12 20.91 -25.16
N SER A 578 8.44 19.81 -24.80
CA SER A 578 8.84 18.90 -23.73
C SER A 578 8.60 17.44 -24.11
N THR A 579 9.35 16.53 -23.48
CA THR A 579 9.13 15.08 -23.64
C THR A 579 7.76 14.67 -23.12
N GLU A 580 7.31 15.25 -22.00
CA GLU A 580 5.99 14.96 -21.41
C GLU A 580 4.84 15.30 -22.36
N ASN A 581 4.82 16.50 -22.92
CA ASN A 581 3.78 16.90 -23.87
C ASN A 581 3.78 16.01 -25.12
N ALA A 582 4.96 15.70 -25.66
CA ALA A 582 5.08 14.80 -26.79
C ALA A 582 4.59 13.37 -26.45
N ALA A 583 4.85 12.87 -25.25
CA ALA A 583 4.40 11.56 -24.79
C ALA A 583 2.87 11.49 -24.63
N GLN A 584 2.26 12.52 -24.03
CA GLN A 584 0.79 12.61 -23.90
C GLN A 584 0.09 12.71 -25.26
N LEU A 585 0.60 13.58 -26.16
CA LEU A 585 0.07 13.72 -27.53
C LEU A 585 0.26 12.43 -28.35
N PHE A 586 1.39 11.75 -28.18
CA PHE A 586 1.63 10.44 -28.77
C PHE A 586 0.60 9.41 -28.27
N GLY A 587 0.37 9.38 -26.95
CA GLY A 587 -0.58 8.47 -26.34
C GLY A 587 -1.99 8.69 -26.86
N TYR A 588 -2.48 9.93 -26.78
CA TYR A 588 -3.78 10.30 -27.31
C TYR A 588 -3.92 9.94 -28.80
N ALA A 589 -2.89 10.18 -29.63
CA ALA A 589 -2.93 9.81 -31.03
C ALA A 589 -3.00 8.28 -31.26
N LEU A 590 -2.35 7.49 -30.39
CA LEU A 590 -2.42 6.04 -30.42
C LEU A 590 -3.84 5.55 -30.07
N ASP A 591 -4.44 6.11 -29.03
CA ASP A 591 -5.79 5.76 -28.54
C ASP A 591 -6.87 6.10 -29.59
N GLN A 592 -6.69 7.24 -30.29
CA GLN A 592 -7.51 7.64 -31.44
C GLN A 592 -7.24 6.82 -32.72
N ARG A 593 -6.33 5.84 -32.66
CA ARG A 593 -5.89 5.00 -33.78
C ARG A 593 -5.33 5.80 -34.96
N ASN A 594 -4.73 6.96 -34.69
CA ASN A 594 -4.13 7.85 -35.68
C ASN A 594 -2.61 7.63 -35.76
N MET A 595 -2.21 6.60 -36.50
CA MET A 595 -0.80 6.15 -36.57
C MET A 595 0.16 7.17 -37.16
N ASP A 596 -0.33 8.08 -38.03
CA ASP A 596 0.49 9.15 -38.62
C ASP A 596 0.86 10.18 -37.55
N ASP A 597 -0.12 10.65 -36.77
CA ASP A 597 0.11 11.59 -35.68
C ASP A 597 0.88 10.93 -34.52
N ALA A 598 0.60 9.68 -34.19
CA ALA A 598 1.37 8.93 -33.20
C ALA A 598 2.85 8.80 -33.62
N SER A 599 3.12 8.57 -34.91
CA SER A 599 4.50 8.57 -35.42
C SER A 599 5.17 9.94 -35.32
N HIS A 600 4.43 11.01 -35.64
CA HIS A 600 4.91 12.38 -35.51
C HIS A 600 5.32 12.70 -34.07
N TRP A 601 4.46 12.40 -33.10
CA TRP A 601 4.70 12.71 -31.69
C TRP A 601 5.77 11.80 -31.06
N LYS A 602 5.87 10.53 -31.47
CA LYS A 602 7.04 9.70 -31.13
C LYS A 602 8.34 10.35 -31.59
N ASP A 603 8.41 10.80 -32.85
CA ASP A 603 9.62 11.41 -33.39
C ASP A 603 9.96 12.72 -32.66
N ALA A 604 8.94 13.49 -32.25
CA ALA A 604 9.11 14.67 -31.41
C ALA A 604 9.66 14.33 -30.02
N TYR A 605 9.13 13.28 -29.37
CA TYR A 605 9.63 12.77 -28.09
C TYR A 605 11.11 12.37 -28.19
N LEU A 606 11.45 11.54 -29.18
CA LEU A 606 12.83 11.07 -29.38
C LEU A 606 13.81 12.20 -29.73
N ALA A 607 13.35 13.29 -30.35
CA ALA A 607 14.18 14.45 -30.64
C ALA A 607 14.49 15.31 -29.40
N LEU A 608 13.67 15.20 -28.35
CA LEU A 608 13.80 15.92 -27.09
C LEU A 608 14.46 15.08 -25.99
N SER A 609 14.36 13.75 -26.07
CA SER A 609 15.00 12.85 -25.11
C SER A 609 16.53 12.97 -25.20
N GLU A 610 17.17 13.26 -24.07
CA GLU A 610 18.63 13.24 -23.95
C GLU A 610 19.17 11.83 -23.67
N GLU A 611 18.28 10.90 -23.30
CA GLU A 611 18.63 9.51 -23.00
C GLU A 611 18.87 8.73 -24.30
N GLU A 612 19.98 7.96 -24.34
CA GLU A 612 20.27 7.04 -25.45
C GLU A 612 19.25 5.90 -25.52
N GLU A 613 18.69 5.51 -24.36
CA GLU A 613 17.66 4.48 -24.23
C GLU A 613 16.37 5.09 -23.66
N THR A 614 15.24 4.72 -24.25
CA THR A 614 13.93 5.17 -23.79
C THR A 614 13.47 4.32 -22.60
N ASN A 615 12.77 4.92 -21.63
CA ASN A 615 12.21 4.15 -20.52
C ASN A 615 11.32 2.97 -20.99
N HIS A 616 11.23 1.93 -20.15
CA HIS A 616 10.53 0.69 -20.49
C HIS A 616 9.06 0.92 -20.91
N TYR A 617 8.37 1.88 -20.29
CA TYR A 617 6.98 2.21 -20.61
C TYR A 617 6.82 2.74 -22.05
N MET A 618 7.61 3.75 -22.41
CA MET A 618 7.57 4.36 -23.73
C MET A 618 8.08 3.40 -24.82
N ASN A 619 9.05 2.53 -24.51
CA ASN A 619 9.45 1.44 -25.41
C ASN A 619 8.27 0.50 -25.73
N GLY A 620 7.47 0.14 -24.75
CA GLY A 620 6.29 -0.70 -24.95
C GLY A 620 5.28 -0.05 -25.90
N ARG A 621 4.94 1.22 -25.68
CA ARG A 621 4.05 1.97 -26.58
C ARG A 621 4.62 2.16 -27.98
N PHE A 622 5.92 2.41 -28.12
CA PHE A 622 6.57 2.48 -29.43
C PHE A 622 6.52 1.13 -30.15
N GLY A 623 6.68 0.03 -29.41
CA GLY A 623 6.49 -1.32 -29.91
C GLY A 623 5.06 -1.57 -30.43
N LEU A 624 4.05 -1.15 -29.68
CA LEU A 624 2.64 -1.20 -30.12
C LEU A 624 2.39 -0.40 -31.40
N LEU A 625 2.88 0.85 -31.49
CA LEU A 625 2.78 1.63 -32.72
C LEU A 625 3.39 0.87 -33.91
N ARG A 626 4.54 0.22 -33.74
CA ARG A 626 5.18 -0.58 -34.80
C ARG A 626 4.37 -1.80 -35.17
N ALA A 627 3.77 -2.46 -34.18
CA ALA A 627 2.88 -3.60 -34.40
C ALA A 627 1.67 -3.19 -35.25
N TYR A 628 1.00 -2.08 -34.93
CA TYR A 628 -0.11 -1.53 -35.72
C TYR A 628 0.31 -1.09 -37.12
N GLN A 629 1.58 -0.76 -37.34
CA GLN A 629 2.15 -0.47 -38.66
C GLN A 629 2.53 -1.74 -39.46
N GLY A 630 2.41 -2.92 -38.84
CA GLY A 630 2.82 -4.20 -39.42
C GLY A 630 4.35 -4.42 -39.42
N ASP A 631 5.11 -3.62 -38.68
CA ASP A 631 6.56 -3.75 -38.52
C ASP A 631 6.89 -4.61 -37.30
N TYR A 632 6.62 -5.92 -37.41
CA TYR A 632 6.75 -6.84 -36.30
C TYR A 632 8.19 -7.02 -35.81
N GLU A 633 9.20 -6.82 -36.66
CA GLU A 633 10.61 -6.95 -36.25
C GLU A 633 11.00 -5.85 -35.23
N ASP A 634 10.70 -4.58 -35.53
CA ASP A 634 10.96 -3.47 -34.60
C ASP A 634 10.01 -3.54 -33.38
N ALA A 635 8.75 -3.98 -33.59
CA ALA A 635 7.80 -4.16 -32.50
C ALA A 635 8.29 -5.19 -31.47
N LEU A 636 8.74 -6.36 -31.92
CA LEU A 636 9.24 -7.42 -31.04
C LEU A 636 10.47 -6.97 -30.25
N ALA A 637 11.42 -6.29 -30.87
CA ALA A 637 12.62 -5.81 -30.20
C ALA A 637 12.31 -4.80 -29.09
N ARG A 638 11.34 -3.90 -29.34
CA ARG A 638 10.93 -2.88 -28.36
C ARG A 638 10.09 -3.45 -27.23
N LEU A 639 9.15 -4.33 -27.56
CA LEU A 639 8.29 -4.98 -26.58
C LEU A 639 9.09 -5.93 -25.68
N SER A 640 10.05 -6.69 -26.23
CA SER A 640 10.95 -7.52 -25.43
C SER A 640 11.78 -6.66 -24.48
N GLN A 641 12.41 -5.58 -24.97
CA GLN A 641 13.16 -4.66 -24.10
C GLN A 641 12.28 -4.06 -23.00
N SER A 642 11.04 -3.69 -23.32
CA SER A 642 10.08 -3.15 -22.37
C SER A 642 9.74 -4.12 -21.24
N VAL A 643 9.50 -5.40 -21.55
CA VAL A 643 9.21 -6.42 -20.52
C VAL A 643 10.47 -6.90 -19.79
N GLU A 644 11.62 -6.95 -20.46
CA GLU A 644 12.89 -7.37 -19.83
C GLU A 644 13.41 -6.37 -18.81
N THR A 645 13.08 -5.08 -18.98
CA THR A 645 13.54 -3.98 -18.11
C THR A 645 12.46 -3.43 -17.19
N GLY A 646 11.18 -3.74 -17.43
CA GLY A 646 10.06 -3.23 -16.65
C GLY A 646 9.68 -4.16 -15.50
N SER A 647 9.58 -3.63 -14.27
CA SER A 647 9.26 -4.46 -13.09
C SER A 647 7.84 -5.07 -13.10
N ASN A 648 6.90 -4.47 -13.85
CA ASN A 648 5.51 -4.92 -13.92
C ASN A 648 5.14 -5.71 -15.17
N ASN A 649 6.03 -5.84 -16.16
CA ASN A 649 5.77 -6.57 -17.41
C ASN A 649 4.42 -6.21 -18.09
N ARG A 650 3.94 -4.96 -17.99
CA ARG A 650 2.60 -4.56 -18.47
C ARG A 650 2.34 -4.82 -19.96
N TYR A 651 3.41 -4.97 -20.74
CA TYR A 651 3.34 -5.19 -22.19
C TYR A 651 3.50 -6.66 -22.61
N THR A 652 3.47 -7.62 -21.67
CA THR A 652 3.57 -9.05 -21.99
C THR A 652 2.47 -9.51 -22.94
N GLY A 653 1.24 -9.00 -22.81
CA GLY A 653 0.15 -9.30 -23.74
C GLY A 653 0.39 -8.81 -25.15
N ALA A 654 0.81 -7.55 -25.30
CA ALA A 654 1.21 -6.99 -26.59
C ALA A 654 2.35 -7.77 -27.21
N TRP A 655 3.38 -8.10 -26.44
CA TRP A 655 4.50 -8.90 -26.92
C TRP A 655 4.05 -10.29 -27.39
N THR A 656 3.22 -10.96 -26.59
CA THR A 656 2.62 -12.26 -26.90
C THR A 656 1.85 -12.21 -28.23
N VAL A 657 0.96 -11.24 -28.39
CA VAL A 657 0.15 -11.10 -29.62
C VAL A 657 1.03 -10.81 -30.84
N VAL A 658 2.04 -9.96 -30.70
CA VAL A 658 2.97 -9.65 -31.79
C VAL A 658 3.81 -10.87 -32.18
N GLN A 659 4.26 -11.69 -31.22
CA GLN A 659 4.96 -12.94 -31.51
C GLN A 659 4.10 -13.89 -32.35
N LEU A 660 2.84 -14.09 -31.96
CA LEU A 660 1.89 -14.91 -32.71
C LEU A 660 1.61 -14.35 -34.12
N ALA A 661 1.45 -13.02 -34.24
CA ALA A 661 1.26 -12.35 -35.53
C ALA A 661 2.51 -12.39 -36.42
N ALA A 662 3.71 -12.47 -35.84
CA ALA A 662 4.96 -12.68 -36.55
C ALA A 662 5.18 -14.15 -36.98
N GLY A 663 4.38 -15.08 -36.43
CA GLY A 663 4.46 -16.51 -36.74
C GLY A 663 5.53 -17.25 -35.92
N GLU A 664 5.87 -16.75 -34.73
CA GLU A 664 6.69 -17.46 -33.75
C GLU A 664 6.02 -18.78 -33.32
N GLU A 665 6.83 -19.76 -32.90
CA GLU A 665 6.30 -21.04 -32.43
C GLU A 665 5.60 -20.86 -31.07
N LEU A 666 4.40 -21.43 -30.90
CA LEU A 666 3.57 -21.26 -29.70
C LEU A 666 4.31 -21.63 -28.41
N ASP A 667 5.14 -22.69 -28.44
CA ASP A 667 5.93 -23.12 -27.29
C ASP A 667 6.89 -22.02 -26.79
N LEU A 668 7.50 -21.28 -27.72
CA LEU A 668 8.39 -20.15 -27.40
C LEU A 668 7.60 -18.96 -26.84
N VAL A 669 6.44 -18.65 -27.44
CA VAL A 669 5.55 -17.58 -26.95
C VAL A 669 5.09 -17.89 -25.53
N LEU A 670 4.74 -19.14 -25.27
CA LEU A 670 4.33 -19.61 -23.95
C LEU A 670 5.47 -19.54 -22.92
N GLU A 671 6.70 -19.92 -23.31
CA GLU A 671 7.90 -19.79 -22.46
C GLU A 671 8.15 -18.32 -22.09
N ASN A 672 8.05 -17.40 -23.05
CA ASN A 672 8.21 -15.97 -22.83
C ASN A 672 7.13 -15.39 -21.91
N ALA A 673 5.86 -15.71 -22.16
CA ALA A 673 4.74 -15.26 -21.33
C ALA A 673 4.81 -15.78 -19.88
N ARG A 674 5.45 -16.94 -19.66
CA ARG A 674 5.73 -17.48 -18.32
C ARG A 674 6.92 -16.80 -17.64
N SER A 675 7.95 -16.46 -18.41
CA SER A 675 9.17 -15.84 -17.89
C SER A 675 8.97 -14.36 -17.52
N TYR A 676 8.00 -13.69 -18.16
CA TYR A 676 7.68 -12.29 -17.93
C TYR A 676 6.18 -12.13 -17.67
N PRO A 677 5.64 -12.69 -16.56
CA PRO A 677 4.22 -12.58 -16.28
C PRO A 677 3.85 -11.12 -16.06
N GLU A 678 2.73 -10.67 -16.63
CA GLU A 678 2.19 -9.34 -16.34
C GLU A 678 1.90 -9.21 -14.84
N ARG A 679 2.21 -8.05 -14.26
CA ARG A 679 2.05 -7.79 -12.82
C ARG A 679 1.25 -6.51 -12.61
N SER A 680 0.40 -6.53 -11.58
CA SER A 680 -0.53 -5.42 -11.31
C SER A 680 0.17 -4.26 -10.63
N THR A 681 -0.20 -3.04 -10.97
CA THR A 681 0.19 -1.84 -10.20
C THR A 681 -0.99 -1.19 -9.49
N THR A 682 -2.22 -1.62 -9.82
CA THR A 682 -3.48 -1.00 -9.35
C THR A 682 -4.26 -1.90 -8.40
N GLY A 683 -3.77 -3.11 -8.11
CA GLY A 683 -4.42 -4.09 -7.24
C GLY A 683 -5.46 -4.95 -7.98
N GLU A 684 -5.76 -4.61 -9.24
CA GLU A 684 -6.53 -5.48 -10.13
C GLU A 684 -5.71 -6.72 -10.49
N PRO A 685 -6.30 -7.92 -10.59
CA PRO A 685 -5.57 -9.10 -11.01
C PRO A 685 -4.88 -8.88 -12.35
N ALA A 686 -3.57 -9.11 -12.40
CA ALA A 686 -2.84 -9.04 -13.66
C ALA A 686 -3.24 -10.19 -14.59
N GLU A 687 -3.18 -9.93 -15.89
CA GLU A 687 -3.63 -10.88 -16.90
C GLU A 687 -2.60 -12.01 -17.10
N ARG A 688 -3.07 -13.27 -17.08
CA ARG A 688 -2.18 -14.43 -17.19
C ARG A 688 -2.11 -14.93 -18.63
N TRP A 689 -1.39 -14.20 -19.47
CA TRP A 689 -1.24 -14.48 -20.90
C TRP A 689 -0.85 -15.93 -21.22
N ALA A 690 0.04 -16.54 -20.42
CA ALA A 690 0.42 -17.94 -20.58
C ALA A 690 -0.79 -18.91 -20.52
N ARG A 691 -1.77 -18.65 -19.65
CA ARG A 691 -2.98 -19.47 -19.52
C ARG A 691 -3.87 -19.39 -20.76
N HIS A 692 -3.98 -18.21 -21.35
CA HIS A 692 -4.72 -18.02 -22.60
C HIS A 692 -4.06 -18.77 -23.76
N LEU A 693 -2.73 -18.83 -23.78
CA LEU A 693 -1.96 -19.59 -24.76
C LEU A 693 -2.13 -21.12 -24.60
N GLU A 694 -2.12 -21.62 -23.36
CA GLU A 694 -2.39 -23.04 -23.07
C GLU A 694 -3.78 -23.47 -23.57
N ALA A 695 -4.78 -22.61 -23.43
CA ALA A 695 -6.14 -22.90 -23.88
C ALA A 695 -6.26 -23.05 -25.41
N VAL A 696 -5.28 -22.55 -26.18
CA VAL A 696 -5.29 -22.59 -27.65
C VAL A 696 -4.25 -23.55 -28.24
N GLU A 697 -3.52 -24.30 -27.41
CA GLU A 697 -2.45 -25.22 -27.83
C GLU A 697 -2.89 -26.25 -28.87
N GLU A 698 -4.15 -26.71 -28.79
CA GLU A 698 -4.69 -27.71 -29.73
C GLU A 698 -5.19 -27.12 -31.07
N LEU A 699 -5.17 -25.79 -31.24
CA LEU A 699 -5.66 -25.14 -32.46
C LEU A 699 -4.62 -25.17 -33.60
N ASP A 700 -5.12 -25.01 -34.83
CA ASP A 700 -4.24 -24.86 -35.99
C ASP A 700 -3.45 -23.54 -35.88
N PRO A 701 -2.11 -23.55 -36.03
CA PRO A 701 -1.30 -22.33 -35.96
C PRO A 701 -1.75 -21.23 -36.92
N GLU A 702 -2.33 -21.57 -38.09
CA GLU A 702 -2.87 -20.57 -39.02
C GLU A 702 -4.07 -19.81 -38.42
N VAL A 703 -4.87 -20.46 -37.57
CA VAL A 703 -6.00 -19.83 -36.88
C VAL A 703 -5.52 -18.90 -35.78
N ILE A 704 -4.54 -19.33 -34.98
CA ILE A 704 -3.94 -18.50 -33.92
C ILE A 704 -3.29 -17.25 -34.52
N HIS A 705 -2.53 -17.42 -35.60
CA HIS A 705 -1.92 -16.33 -36.35
C HIS A 705 -2.97 -15.34 -36.90
N SER A 706 -4.07 -15.85 -37.46
CA SER A 706 -5.16 -15.01 -37.98
C SER A 706 -5.85 -14.21 -36.87
N ALA A 707 -6.02 -14.81 -35.69
CA ALA A 707 -6.56 -14.12 -34.52
C ALA A 707 -5.63 -13.00 -34.04
N ALA A 708 -4.32 -13.27 -33.97
CA ALA A 708 -3.33 -12.28 -33.61
C ALA A 708 -3.29 -11.10 -34.59
N GLN A 709 -3.41 -11.38 -35.89
CA GLN A 709 -3.53 -10.32 -36.91
C GLN A 709 -4.80 -9.50 -36.72
N ALA A 710 -5.96 -10.12 -36.48
CA ALA A 710 -7.20 -9.40 -36.24
C ALA A 710 -7.11 -8.47 -35.00
N MET A 711 -6.41 -8.91 -33.95
CA MET A 711 -6.14 -8.10 -32.75
C MET A 711 -5.27 -6.88 -33.06
N LEU A 712 -4.21 -7.02 -33.86
CA LEU A 712 -3.33 -5.90 -34.24
C LEU A 712 -3.94 -4.98 -35.31
N ASP A 713 -4.77 -5.51 -36.20
CA ASP A 713 -5.53 -4.72 -37.18
C ASP A 713 -6.71 -3.97 -36.52
N LEU A 714 -7.00 -4.28 -35.24
CA LEU A 714 -8.13 -3.76 -34.47
C LEU A 714 -9.48 -3.97 -35.19
N ASP A 715 -9.63 -5.12 -35.85
CA ASP A 715 -10.82 -5.52 -36.60
C ASP A 715 -11.80 -6.27 -35.69
N ASP A 716 -12.66 -5.51 -35.00
CA ASP A 716 -13.67 -6.06 -34.09
C ASP A 716 -14.58 -7.10 -34.76
N GLY A 717 -14.88 -6.91 -36.05
CA GLY A 717 -15.71 -7.86 -36.80
C GLY A 717 -15.00 -9.20 -37.03
N ALA A 718 -13.73 -9.16 -37.43
CA ALA A 718 -12.92 -10.36 -37.58
C ALA A 718 -12.71 -11.06 -36.22
N MET A 719 -12.47 -10.30 -35.15
CA MET A 719 -12.34 -10.84 -33.80
C MET A 719 -13.64 -11.56 -33.35
N ASP A 720 -14.80 -10.95 -33.55
CA ASP A 720 -16.10 -11.55 -33.21
C ASP A 720 -16.37 -12.84 -34.01
N ASP A 721 -16.08 -12.83 -35.31
CA ASP A 721 -16.22 -14.01 -36.17
C ASP A 721 -15.29 -15.15 -35.68
N ILE A 722 -14.04 -14.83 -35.31
CA ILE A 722 -13.07 -15.81 -34.79
C ILE A 722 -13.50 -16.36 -33.44
N LYS A 723 -14.00 -15.54 -32.51
CA LYS A 723 -14.53 -16.01 -31.22
C LYS A 723 -15.68 -17.00 -31.43
N GLN A 724 -16.56 -16.71 -32.38
CA GLN A 724 -17.71 -17.56 -32.70
C GLN A 724 -17.28 -18.91 -33.27
N ASP A 725 -16.33 -18.91 -34.21
CA ASP A 725 -15.87 -20.12 -34.91
C ASP A 725 -14.87 -20.94 -34.06
N HIS A 726 -14.13 -20.28 -33.17
CA HIS A 726 -13.08 -20.85 -32.34
C HIS A 726 -13.20 -20.40 -30.87
N PRO A 727 -14.15 -20.95 -30.11
CA PRO A 727 -14.39 -20.55 -28.71
C PRO A 727 -13.16 -20.50 -27.78
N PRO A 728 -12.15 -21.39 -27.89
CA PRO A 728 -10.95 -21.32 -27.06
C PRO A 728 -10.16 -20.01 -27.19
N LEU A 729 -10.27 -19.28 -28.31
CA LEU A 729 -9.64 -17.97 -28.50
C LEU A 729 -10.38 -16.83 -27.80
N SER A 730 -11.59 -17.06 -27.27
CA SER A 730 -12.40 -15.99 -26.68
C SER A 730 -11.72 -15.34 -25.48
N ALA A 731 -11.04 -16.13 -24.64
CA ALA A 731 -10.35 -15.60 -23.46
C ALA A 731 -9.18 -14.69 -23.86
N LEU A 732 -8.34 -15.14 -24.80
CA LEU A 732 -7.22 -14.34 -25.33
C LEU A 732 -7.70 -13.02 -25.95
N ILE A 733 -8.75 -13.07 -26.78
CA ILE A 733 -9.26 -11.88 -27.47
C ILE A 733 -10.00 -10.94 -26.51
N ASN A 734 -10.74 -11.46 -25.53
CA ASN A 734 -11.37 -10.63 -24.50
C ASN A 734 -10.31 -9.92 -23.67
N ALA A 735 -9.28 -10.64 -23.21
CA ALA A 735 -8.15 -10.07 -22.48
C ALA A 735 -7.46 -8.96 -23.30
N TRP A 736 -7.30 -9.15 -24.61
CA TRP A 736 -6.79 -8.10 -25.50
C TRP A 736 -7.71 -6.87 -25.59
N GLN A 737 -9.03 -7.06 -25.69
CA GLN A 737 -10.00 -5.96 -25.86
C GLN A 737 -10.31 -5.21 -24.56
N GLU A 738 -10.17 -5.86 -23.41
CA GLU A 738 -10.38 -5.25 -22.09
C GLU A 738 -9.19 -4.40 -21.64
N LYS A 739 -8.02 -4.59 -22.28
CA LYS A 739 -6.81 -3.81 -22.01
C LYS A 739 -6.82 -2.48 -22.77
N ASP A 740 -6.38 -1.45 -22.05
CA ASP A 740 -6.09 -0.13 -22.61
C ASP A 740 -4.59 -0.07 -22.98
N TRP A 741 -4.29 -0.16 -24.29
CA TRP A 741 -2.95 -0.46 -24.83
C TRP A 741 -2.05 0.77 -25.03
#